data_AF-A0A496UQN4-F1
#
_entry.id   AF-A0A496UQN4-F1
#
_cell.length_a   1.000
_cell.length_b   1.000
_cell.length_c   1.000
_cell.angle_alpha   90.00
_cell.angle_beta   90.00
_cell.angle_gamma   90.00
#
_symmetry.space_group_name_H-M   'P 1'
#
loop_
_entity.id
_entity.type
_entity.pdbx_description
1 polymer ?
#
loop_
_entity_poly.entity_id
_entity_poly.type
_entity_poly.pdbx_seq_one_letter_code
_entity_poly.pdbx_strand_id
1 'polypeptide(L)'
;MARKLLTILTVAALALAGVAAADELTIQSTDAFTARTLGVGSAKAVADGMTKADGDTIYLIGGLDRQDGKFETAAGLPDWQGWNSVDHTNDGIFAWNIRSGEYAMAGDYSMVCGTDVALPGGGTDFGYANSWHKILVFTYDVPDPSQIVELHLTGTMRVDTEQDYDYVYLQAKTAMGGQNFADHSTWDGPSRVYSLNHTVTLHPEDYVGNQAQIRFYFFSDVGWSDQDGLYDSNGPCWLDNLGVSLDGDLVDYEDFEDNVSDHWQEVMSPGVGDYAELYQDLQDLDPCRQNSSVQVAFVDNGVVVPGTGGSQCITWCYGPSGYIVNNSGGLLGPDSHIQNGIISPPLEWQTNCDAAQLIFGVYMHEPMTASSGGIMYEWYVRSVTTGDAADLEAAAWTNDTTVWYGPPVYANHPVDITTYLEPGRTHFQVQLRVWEAGWLFNVTGSDGTPHPYFDNVRVLTYPFAGPAMLYDPLFIAQDDFPDLGDFDFSNLAANSIRFDMARNISPAAALRNDPGDSLFVDVVPVRAGSNLPQLPEMVVRMKANPVFDAVRVLPAGFSQSGNIITGAVVGDSTYAASGLLVADRYNFDLPDTGFFYPGDVIHYYFEAWDNLAGDIGHTVLPGDTTGFASLTHDLHYPSDFICRGLPSLNAASPGSQPNILFWNDFANRGGENEWYYALKAAGLIEGVDYDIYYTNAPDAGEGNGLGGRATSALL
;
A
#
# COMPACT_ATOMS: atom_id res chain seq x y z
N MET A 1 -0.81 59.70 31.52
CA MET A 1 -1.82 59.69 32.60
C MET A 1 -2.95 58.79 32.09
N ALA A 2 -3.22 57.67 32.78
CA ALA A 2 -3.88 56.45 32.28
C ALA A 2 -3.06 55.75 31.16
N ARG A 3 -2.85 54.42 31.11
CA ARG A 3 -3.59 53.27 31.65
C ARG A 3 -2.68 52.02 31.55
N LYS A 4 -2.94 51.04 32.42
CA LYS A 4 -2.56 49.60 32.38
C LYS A 4 -1.19 49.18 32.94
N LEU A 5 -1.26 48.44 34.05
CA LEU A 5 -0.25 47.50 34.55
C LEU A 5 -0.97 46.34 35.27
N LEU A 6 -0.88 45.14 34.70
CA LEU A 6 -0.76 43.78 35.28
C LEU A 6 -1.35 42.75 34.30
N THR A 7 -0.52 41.84 33.78
CA THR A 7 -0.53 40.37 33.99
C THR A 7 0.59 39.73 33.14
N ILE A 8 1.20 38.69 33.71
CA ILE A 8 2.41 37.93 33.36
C ILE A 8 2.03 36.64 32.58
N LEU A 9 3.01 36.02 31.88
CA LEU A 9 3.03 34.76 31.09
C LEU A 9 2.49 34.94 29.66
N THR A 10 3.15 34.57 28.54
CA THR A 10 4.11 33.49 28.24
C THR A 10 4.80 33.85 26.91
N VAL A 11 6.14 34.01 26.84
CA VAL A 11 6.91 34.00 25.56
C VAL A 11 8.36 33.62 25.86
N ALA A 12 8.69 32.34 25.69
CA ALA A 12 10.06 31.85 25.51
C ALA A 12 10.02 30.42 24.93
N ALA A 13 9.44 30.30 23.73
CA ALA A 13 9.61 29.15 22.85
C ALA A 13 9.13 29.60 21.47
N LEU A 14 10.05 30.10 20.64
CA LEU A 14 9.96 30.03 19.18
C LEU A 14 11.27 30.58 18.60
N ALA A 15 11.88 29.78 17.72
CA ALA A 15 12.99 30.08 16.83
C ALA A 15 14.39 30.22 17.45
N LEU A 16 15.16 29.13 17.44
CA LEU A 16 16.26 28.90 16.47
C LEU A 16 17.09 27.65 16.85
N ALA A 17 16.72 26.52 16.24
CA ALA A 17 17.59 25.43 15.82
C ALA A 17 16.75 24.68 14.75
N GLY A 18 16.87 24.88 13.44
CA GLY A 18 17.97 25.47 12.69
C GLY A 18 18.86 24.40 12.05
N VAL A 19 18.23 23.46 11.32
CA VAL A 19 18.73 22.85 10.08
C VAL A 19 20.11 22.18 10.18
N ALA A 20 20.10 20.87 10.45
CA ALA A 20 21.07 19.91 9.94
C ALA A 20 20.48 18.49 10.08
N ALA A 21 20.06 17.91 8.93
CA ALA A 21 19.67 16.51 8.70
C ALA A 21 18.60 15.93 9.65
N ALA A 22 17.35 16.41 9.62
CA ALA A 22 16.28 15.68 8.93
C ALA A 22 16.56 15.41 7.45
N ASP A 23 17.26 14.31 7.19
CA ASP A 23 17.35 13.66 5.88
C ASP A 23 17.59 12.17 6.18
N GLU A 24 16.80 11.30 5.54
CA GLU A 24 16.62 9.84 5.75
C GLU A 24 15.64 9.41 6.87
N LEU A 25 14.47 8.90 6.42
CA LEU A 25 13.41 8.18 7.14
C LEU A 25 12.44 8.97 8.03
N THR A 26 11.68 9.87 7.42
CA THR A 26 10.23 9.87 7.64
C THR A 26 9.58 10.32 6.34
N ILE A 27 8.54 9.60 5.89
CA ILE A 27 7.82 9.78 4.62
C ILE A 27 8.44 9.02 3.42
N GLN A 28 8.43 7.68 3.49
CA GLN A 28 8.10 6.88 2.30
C GLN A 28 6.68 6.27 2.38
N SER A 29 5.96 6.38 3.49
CA SER A 29 4.70 5.64 3.69
C SER A 29 3.40 6.35 3.31
N THR A 30 3.39 7.66 3.02
CA THR A 30 2.22 8.28 2.36
C THR A 30 2.22 8.07 0.85
N ASP A 31 3.39 7.80 0.27
CA ASP A 31 3.62 7.81 -1.18
C ASP A 31 3.87 6.40 -1.76
N ALA A 32 4.00 5.39 -0.90
CA ALA A 32 4.16 4.00 -1.32
C ALA A 32 2.84 3.39 -1.79
N PHE A 33 1.71 3.79 -1.20
CA PHE A 33 0.41 3.21 -1.52
C PHE A 33 -0.49 4.17 -2.27
N THR A 34 -0.99 3.74 -3.42
CA THR A 34 -2.06 4.45 -4.11
C THR A 34 -3.42 3.93 -3.67
N ALA A 35 -4.43 4.80 -3.59
CA ALA A 35 -5.79 4.41 -3.24
C ALA A 35 -6.66 4.40 -4.50
N ARG A 36 -7.41 3.32 -4.74
CA ARG A 36 -8.27 3.20 -5.93
C ARG A 36 -9.63 2.59 -5.65
N THR A 37 -10.61 3.02 -6.45
CA THR A 37 -11.92 2.39 -6.58
C THR A 37 -11.93 1.42 -7.76
N LEU A 38 -12.70 0.32 -7.66
CA LEU A 38 -12.88 -0.57 -8.81
C LEU A 38 -13.58 0.14 -9.99
N GLY A 39 -12.94 0.11 -11.16
CA GLY A 39 -13.43 0.59 -12.44
C GLY A 39 -12.95 -0.30 -13.59
N VAL A 40 -13.45 -0.10 -14.81
CA VAL A 40 -13.01 -0.85 -16.00
C VAL A 40 -11.51 -0.62 -16.20
N GLY A 41 -10.76 -1.71 -16.35
CA GLY A 41 -9.31 -1.74 -16.17
C GLY A 41 -8.50 -1.02 -17.25
N SER A 42 -7.27 -0.67 -16.86
CA SER A 42 -6.18 -0.23 -17.72
C SER A 42 -6.09 -1.08 -18.99
N ALA A 43 -5.77 -0.46 -20.13
CA ALA A 43 -5.49 -1.19 -21.36
C ALA A 43 -4.41 -2.27 -21.10
N LYS A 44 -4.53 -3.44 -21.73
CA LYS A 44 -3.61 -4.55 -21.48
C LYS A 44 -2.50 -4.61 -22.52
N ALA A 45 -1.31 -5.05 -22.14
CA ALA A 45 -0.28 -5.42 -23.09
C ALA A 45 -0.67 -6.69 -23.87
N VAL A 46 -0.24 -6.81 -25.12
CA VAL A 46 -0.43 -8.02 -25.94
C VAL A 46 0.86 -8.37 -26.66
N ALA A 47 1.24 -9.65 -26.60
CA ALA A 47 2.34 -10.20 -27.37
C ALA A 47 1.92 -10.59 -28.80
N ASP A 48 2.77 -10.29 -29.78
CA ASP A 48 2.53 -10.60 -31.20
C ASP A 48 2.43 -12.11 -31.45
N GLY A 49 1.57 -12.49 -32.40
CA GLY A 49 1.48 -13.87 -32.90
C GLY A 49 0.60 -14.84 -32.09
N MET A 50 -0.03 -14.39 -31.00
CA MET A 50 -1.03 -15.20 -30.28
C MET A 50 -2.45 -14.90 -30.76
N THR A 51 -2.94 -15.64 -31.77
CA THR A 51 -4.39 -15.76 -31.95
C THR A 51 -4.94 -16.62 -30.82
N LYS A 52 -5.67 -16.02 -29.88
CA LYS A 52 -6.34 -16.70 -28.77
C LYS A 52 -7.15 -17.91 -29.27
N ALA A 53 -6.67 -19.12 -29.04
CA ALA A 53 -7.55 -20.27 -28.94
C ALA A 53 -8.11 -20.25 -27.52
N ASP A 54 -9.44 -20.22 -27.35
CA ASP A 54 -10.11 -20.31 -26.04
C ASP A 54 -9.80 -21.62 -25.27
N GLY A 55 -8.84 -22.45 -25.73
CA GLY A 55 -8.42 -23.73 -25.14
C GLY A 55 -7.06 -23.73 -24.41
N ASP A 56 -6.31 -22.62 -24.38
CA ASP A 56 -4.96 -22.57 -23.78
C ASP A 56 -4.91 -21.91 -22.39
N THR A 57 -6.05 -21.47 -21.85
CA THR A 57 -6.15 -20.91 -20.49
C THR A 57 -6.51 -22.00 -19.49
N ILE A 58 -5.69 -22.16 -18.45
CA ILE A 58 -5.85 -23.18 -17.41
C ILE A 58 -6.18 -22.50 -16.08
N TYR A 59 -7.16 -23.03 -15.35
CA TYR A 59 -7.46 -22.59 -13.99
C TYR A 59 -6.57 -23.32 -12.97
N LEU A 60 -5.68 -22.59 -12.32
CA LEU A 60 -4.83 -23.12 -11.24
C LEU A 60 -5.57 -23.22 -9.92
N ILE A 61 -6.41 -22.23 -9.62
CA ILE A 61 -7.38 -22.21 -8.53
C ILE A 61 -8.71 -21.65 -9.05
N GLY A 62 -9.82 -22.11 -8.47
CA GLY A 62 -11.16 -21.71 -8.86
C GLY A 62 -11.54 -22.14 -10.28
N GLY A 63 -12.69 -21.68 -10.76
CA GLY A 63 -13.21 -22.03 -12.08
C GLY A 63 -14.41 -22.98 -12.02
N LEU A 64 -14.92 -23.35 -13.20
CA LEU A 64 -16.20 -24.05 -13.32
C LEU A 64 -16.20 -25.43 -12.64
N ASP A 65 -15.11 -26.19 -12.80
CA ASP A 65 -15.02 -27.59 -12.33
C ASP A 65 -14.18 -27.74 -11.04
N ARG A 66 -13.90 -26.63 -10.35
CA ARG A 66 -13.06 -26.56 -9.16
C ARG A 66 -13.86 -26.04 -7.96
N GLN A 67 -13.43 -26.41 -6.76
CA GLN A 67 -14.05 -25.93 -5.52
C GLN A 67 -13.15 -24.94 -4.79
N ASP A 68 -11.84 -25.19 -4.77
CA ASP A 68 -10.83 -24.31 -4.20
C ASP A 68 -11.00 -22.85 -4.66
N GLY A 69 -11.10 -21.92 -3.70
CA GLY A 69 -11.33 -20.50 -3.93
C GLY A 69 -12.80 -20.06 -3.87
N LYS A 70 -13.76 -20.99 -3.68
CA LYS A 70 -15.20 -20.69 -3.47
C LYS A 70 -15.61 -20.68 -1.99
N PHE A 71 -14.74 -21.15 -1.10
CA PHE A 71 -15.00 -21.27 0.34
C PHE A 71 -16.22 -22.11 0.74
N GLU A 72 -16.72 -22.93 -0.18
CA GLU A 72 -17.83 -23.85 0.05
C GLU A 72 -17.57 -25.23 -0.55
N THR A 73 -18.14 -26.24 0.07
CA THR A 73 -18.23 -27.58 -0.52
C THR A 73 -19.16 -27.56 -1.74
N ALA A 74 -19.13 -28.63 -2.54
CA ALA A 74 -20.10 -28.81 -3.64
C ALA A 74 -21.58 -28.83 -3.19
N ALA A 75 -21.85 -28.94 -1.89
CA ALA A 75 -23.18 -28.87 -1.30
C ALA A 75 -23.57 -27.45 -0.80
N GLY A 76 -22.70 -26.44 -0.97
CA GLY A 76 -22.92 -25.07 -0.50
C GLY A 76 -22.75 -24.91 1.02
N LEU A 77 -21.96 -25.77 1.65
CA LEU A 77 -21.59 -25.67 3.07
C LEU A 77 -20.21 -25.03 3.24
N PRO A 78 -19.96 -24.21 4.27
CA PRO A 78 -18.66 -23.58 4.50
C PRO A 78 -17.50 -24.57 4.55
N ASP A 79 -16.42 -24.26 3.83
CA ASP A 79 -15.19 -25.03 3.79
C ASP A 79 -14.01 -24.12 3.42
N TRP A 80 -12.99 -24.06 4.26
CA TRP A 80 -11.78 -23.25 4.00
C TRP A 80 -10.95 -23.79 2.83
N GLN A 81 -11.13 -25.04 2.41
CA GLN A 81 -10.44 -25.62 1.25
C GLN A 81 -8.90 -25.50 1.34
N GLY A 82 -8.37 -25.55 2.57
CA GLY A 82 -6.94 -25.43 2.87
C GLY A 82 -6.40 -24.00 2.94
N TRP A 83 -7.22 -22.97 2.69
CA TRP A 83 -6.85 -21.59 2.99
C TRP A 83 -6.68 -21.41 4.50
N ASN A 84 -5.72 -20.58 4.89
CA ASN A 84 -5.49 -20.22 6.29
C ASN A 84 -5.60 -18.72 6.45
N SER A 85 -6.10 -18.28 7.60
CA SER A 85 -6.09 -16.88 7.99
C SER A 85 -4.78 -16.52 8.72
N VAL A 86 -4.47 -15.22 8.75
CA VAL A 86 -3.30 -14.67 9.42
C VAL A 86 -3.62 -13.28 9.96
N ASP A 87 -3.18 -13.01 11.19
CA ASP A 87 -3.11 -11.67 11.74
C ASP A 87 -1.68 -11.13 11.56
N HIS A 88 -1.51 -10.17 10.66
CA HIS A 88 -0.21 -9.54 10.38
C HIS A 88 0.24 -8.58 11.48
N THR A 89 -0.64 -8.26 12.44
CA THR A 89 -0.27 -7.49 13.64
C THR A 89 0.27 -8.38 14.75
N ASN A 90 0.33 -9.69 14.52
CA ASN A 90 0.97 -10.66 15.39
C ASN A 90 2.20 -11.26 14.69
N ASP A 91 3.39 -10.95 15.22
CA ASP A 91 4.66 -11.43 14.66
C ASP A 91 4.96 -12.92 14.96
N GLY A 92 4.22 -13.55 15.88
CA GLY A 92 4.39 -14.96 16.23
C GLY A 92 5.74 -15.33 16.87
N ILE A 93 6.56 -14.35 17.27
CA ILE A 93 7.94 -14.56 17.72
C ILE A 93 8.06 -14.35 19.23
N PHE A 94 8.61 -15.36 19.92
CA PHE A 94 9.14 -15.25 21.28
C PHE A 94 10.57 -14.68 21.22
N ALA A 95 10.80 -13.56 21.89
CA ALA A 95 12.07 -12.83 21.86
C ALA A 95 12.69 -12.65 23.26
N TRP A 96 12.08 -13.10 24.35
CA TRP A 96 12.69 -13.01 25.68
C TRP A 96 13.51 -14.26 25.99
N ASN A 97 14.79 -14.05 26.31
CA ASN A 97 15.76 -15.13 26.50
C ASN A 97 16.64 -14.84 27.72
N ILE A 98 16.99 -15.87 28.50
CA ILE A 98 18.08 -15.76 29.47
C ILE A 98 19.40 -15.93 28.72
N ARG A 99 20.29 -14.95 28.83
CA ARG A 99 21.59 -14.93 28.14
C ARG A 99 22.74 -14.68 29.11
N SER A 100 23.93 -15.13 28.72
CA SER A 100 25.18 -15.00 29.50
C SER A 100 26.26 -14.23 28.76
N GLY A 101 27.38 -13.99 29.43
CA GLY A 101 28.56 -13.38 28.82
C GLY A 101 28.39 -11.88 28.64
N GLU A 102 28.45 -11.38 27.40
CA GLU A 102 28.28 -9.94 27.14
C GLU A 102 26.85 -9.45 27.36
N TYR A 103 25.89 -10.38 27.43
CA TYR A 103 24.48 -10.12 27.69
C TYR A 103 24.10 -10.12 29.18
N ALA A 104 25.06 -10.37 30.08
CA ALA A 104 24.83 -10.34 31.52
C ALA A 104 25.07 -8.94 32.08
N MET A 105 24.06 -8.36 32.75
CA MET A 105 24.14 -7.06 33.41
C MET A 105 24.86 -7.15 34.77
N ALA A 106 24.53 -8.17 35.54
CA ALA A 106 25.23 -8.61 36.73
C ALA A 106 25.31 -10.14 36.72
N GLY A 107 26.21 -10.71 37.52
CA GLY A 107 26.35 -12.17 37.59
C GLY A 107 26.79 -12.80 36.27
N ASP A 108 26.34 -14.03 36.05
CA ASP A 108 26.62 -14.81 34.84
C ASP A 108 25.46 -14.74 33.83
N TYR A 109 24.24 -14.36 34.25
CA TYR A 109 23.04 -14.37 33.40
C TYR A 109 22.15 -13.13 33.57
N SER A 110 21.41 -12.78 32.53
CA SER A 110 20.32 -11.80 32.60
C SER A 110 19.22 -12.13 31.61
N MET A 111 18.02 -11.62 31.85
CA MET A 111 16.90 -11.73 30.92
C MET A 111 17.01 -10.64 29.84
N VAL A 112 17.00 -11.02 28.57
CA VAL A 112 17.22 -10.12 27.44
C VAL A 112 16.16 -10.36 26.36
N CYS A 113 15.48 -9.28 25.95
CA CYS A 113 14.65 -9.27 24.76
C CYS A 113 15.55 -9.15 23.52
N GLY A 114 15.29 -9.96 22.50
CA GLY A 114 15.98 -9.98 21.21
C GLY A 114 16.02 -11.38 20.57
N THR A 115 16.30 -11.46 19.28
CA THR A 115 16.63 -12.71 18.57
C THR A 115 17.72 -12.43 17.53
N ASP A 116 18.35 -13.49 17.01
CA ASP A 116 19.22 -13.37 15.85
C ASP A 116 18.35 -12.99 14.63
N VAL A 117 18.37 -11.71 14.25
CA VAL A 117 17.63 -11.17 13.10
C VAL A 117 18.50 -11.22 11.85
N ALA A 118 17.89 -11.47 10.70
CA ALA A 118 18.62 -11.49 9.42
C ALA A 118 18.92 -10.05 8.95
N LEU A 119 20.17 -9.82 8.52
CA LEU A 119 20.63 -8.50 8.06
C LEU A 119 20.53 -8.32 6.54
N PRO A 120 20.34 -7.07 6.05
CA PRO A 120 20.48 -6.77 4.63
C PRO A 120 21.91 -7.04 4.15
N GLY A 121 22.06 -7.85 3.10
CA GLY A 121 23.36 -8.29 2.60
C GLY A 121 23.85 -9.63 3.17
N GLY A 122 23.09 -10.24 4.08
CA GLY A 122 23.31 -11.59 4.60
C GLY A 122 24.05 -11.63 5.94
N GLY A 123 23.79 -12.70 6.69
CA GLY A 123 24.23 -12.84 8.09
C GLY A 123 23.07 -12.60 9.06
N THR A 124 23.38 -12.67 10.35
CA THR A 124 22.44 -12.38 11.43
C THR A 124 23.13 -11.60 12.54
N ASP A 125 22.39 -10.73 13.21
CA ASP A 125 22.82 -10.08 14.45
C ASP A 125 21.79 -10.24 15.55
N PHE A 126 22.21 -10.22 16.82
CA PHE A 126 21.28 -10.34 17.93
C PHE A 126 20.69 -8.98 18.28
N GLY A 127 19.39 -8.81 18.05
CA GLY A 127 18.72 -7.55 18.29
C GLY A 127 17.21 -7.65 18.14
N TYR A 128 16.60 -6.58 17.65
CA TYR A 128 15.17 -6.53 17.39
C TYR A 128 14.82 -6.20 15.94
N ALA A 129 13.57 -6.46 15.57
CA ALA A 129 13.05 -6.21 14.24
C ALA A 129 11.99 -5.10 14.26
N ASN A 130 11.56 -4.68 13.07
CA ASN A 130 10.53 -3.67 12.90
C ASN A 130 9.17 -4.21 13.36
N SER A 131 8.34 -3.34 13.93
CA SER A 131 6.95 -3.56 14.34
C SER A 131 6.79 -4.68 15.36
N TRP A 132 7.77 -4.83 16.24
CA TRP A 132 7.75 -5.84 17.28
C TRP A 132 6.89 -5.42 18.45
N HIS A 133 6.17 -6.39 19.00
CA HIS A 133 5.40 -6.25 20.23
C HIS A 133 5.79 -7.38 21.19
N LYS A 134 6.76 -7.15 22.09
CA LYS A 134 7.30 -8.20 22.97
C LYS A 134 6.92 -7.98 24.43
N ILE A 135 6.39 -9.01 25.07
CA ILE A 135 5.80 -8.89 26.41
C ILE A 135 6.38 -9.95 27.36
N LEU A 136 6.97 -9.50 28.47
CA LEU A 136 7.35 -10.34 29.60
C LEU A 136 6.46 -10.01 30.79
N VAL A 137 5.72 -11.00 31.30
CA VAL A 137 4.71 -10.83 32.37
C VAL A 137 5.18 -11.49 33.65
N PHE A 138 5.16 -10.74 34.75
CA PHE A 138 5.19 -11.31 36.09
C PHE A 138 3.77 -11.62 36.56
N THR A 139 3.58 -12.78 37.17
CA THR A 139 2.29 -13.18 37.75
C THR A 139 2.47 -13.76 39.14
N TYR A 140 1.66 -13.30 40.11
CA TYR A 140 1.67 -13.83 41.47
C TYR A 140 0.26 -13.87 42.10
N ASP A 141 -0.04 -14.93 42.86
CA ASP A 141 -1.33 -15.08 43.56
C ASP A 141 -1.44 -14.10 44.74
N VAL A 142 -2.49 -13.28 44.75
CA VAL A 142 -2.80 -12.37 45.86
C VAL A 142 -3.44 -13.17 47.01
N PRO A 143 -2.90 -13.11 48.25
CA PRO A 143 -3.40 -13.90 49.38
C PRO A 143 -4.89 -13.70 49.70
N ASP A 144 -5.40 -12.48 49.53
CA ASP A 144 -6.83 -12.16 49.61
C ASP A 144 -7.24 -11.27 48.42
N PRO A 145 -7.78 -11.86 47.34
CA PRO A 145 -8.15 -11.12 46.13
C PRO A 145 -9.36 -10.18 46.32
N SER A 146 -9.95 -10.12 47.53
CA SER A 146 -10.98 -9.13 47.87
C SER A 146 -10.40 -7.82 48.41
N GLN A 147 -9.11 -7.78 48.70
CA GLN A 147 -8.42 -6.59 49.23
C GLN A 147 -7.63 -5.88 48.14
N ILE A 148 -7.34 -4.60 48.38
CA ILE A 148 -6.39 -3.80 47.60
C ILE A 148 -4.97 -4.21 48.01
N VAL A 149 -4.04 -4.30 47.07
CA VAL A 149 -2.61 -4.52 47.34
C VAL A 149 -1.75 -3.42 46.73
N GLU A 150 -0.68 -3.05 47.43
CA GLU A 150 0.41 -2.25 46.87
C GLU A 150 1.50 -3.19 46.33
N LEU A 151 1.73 -3.16 45.02
CA LEU A 151 2.82 -3.88 44.37
C LEU A 151 4.01 -2.95 44.16
N HIS A 152 5.18 -3.36 44.64
CA HIS A 152 6.44 -2.63 44.52
C HIS A 152 7.46 -3.45 43.74
N LEU A 153 7.98 -2.89 42.65
CA LEU A 153 9.04 -3.46 41.81
C LEU A 153 10.36 -2.71 42.04
N THR A 154 11.43 -3.47 42.24
CA THR A 154 12.82 -3.01 42.25
C THR A 154 13.66 -3.83 41.29
N GLY A 155 14.80 -3.29 40.84
CA GLY A 155 15.76 -4.04 40.04
C GLY A 155 16.57 -3.15 39.12
N THR A 156 17.17 -3.75 38.08
CA THR A 156 17.95 -3.03 37.09
C THR A 156 17.46 -3.37 35.69
N MET A 157 17.37 -2.37 34.83
CA MET A 157 17.03 -2.53 33.43
C MET A 157 18.05 -1.82 32.55
N ARG A 158 18.43 -2.41 31.41
CA ARG A 158 19.12 -1.70 30.34
C ARG A 158 18.20 -1.62 29.12
N VAL A 159 18.16 -0.46 28.47
CA VAL A 159 17.42 -0.22 27.22
C VAL A 159 18.42 0.15 26.14
N ASP A 160 18.19 -0.35 24.93
CA ASP A 160 18.99 -0.05 23.75
C ASP A 160 18.10 -0.02 22.51
N THR A 161 17.36 1.09 22.35
CA THR A 161 16.33 1.24 21.31
C THR A 161 16.54 2.53 20.52
N GLU A 162 15.94 2.60 19.32
CA GLU A 162 15.84 3.84 18.57
C GLU A 162 15.19 4.93 19.44
N GLN A 163 15.87 6.06 19.56
CA GLN A 163 15.43 7.15 20.43
C GLN A 163 14.20 7.85 19.85
N ASP A 164 13.19 8.10 20.68
CA ASP A 164 11.92 8.78 20.35
C ASP A 164 10.95 8.00 19.44
N TYR A 165 11.28 6.77 19.04
CA TYR A 165 10.45 5.93 18.16
C TYR A 165 10.13 4.55 18.78
N ASP A 166 11.13 3.93 19.41
CA ASP A 166 11.02 2.60 20.00
C ASP A 166 11.05 2.66 21.53
N TYR A 167 10.16 1.92 22.16
CA TYR A 167 9.86 2.12 23.57
C TYR A 167 9.76 0.81 24.36
N VAL A 168 10.33 0.84 25.57
CA VAL A 168 10.06 -0.13 26.63
C VAL A 168 9.12 0.50 27.65
N TYR A 169 8.04 -0.21 27.98
CA TYR A 169 7.05 0.19 28.96
C TYR A 169 7.04 -0.78 30.15
N LEU A 170 6.87 -0.25 31.36
CA LEU A 170 6.50 -1.04 32.54
C LEU A 170 5.04 -0.75 32.89
N GLN A 171 4.22 -1.79 32.84
CA GLN A 171 2.77 -1.70 32.95
C GLN A 171 2.22 -2.65 33.99
N ALA A 172 1.17 -2.23 34.69
CA ALA A 172 0.34 -3.09 35.51
C ALA A 172 -0.91 -3.51 34.72
N LYS A 173 -1.37 -4.75 34.90
CA LYS A 173 -2.67 -5.18 34.39
C LYS A 173 -3.75 -4.58 35.29
N THR A 174 -4.70 -3.87 34.69
CA THR A 174 -5.87 -3.29 35.36
C THR A 174 -7.15 -3.70 34.66
N ALA A 175 -8.30 -3.37 35.26
CA ALA A 175 -9.62 -3.52 34.63
C ALA A 175 -9.74 -2.79 33.27
N MET A 176 -8.91 -1.77 33.03
CA MET A 176 -8.86 -0.99 31.78
C MET A 176 -7.77 -1.48 30.81
N GLY A 177 -7.11 -2.61 31.09
CA GLY A 177 -5.98 -3.11 30.30
C GLY A 177 -4.62 -2.79 30.93
N GLY A 178 -3.55 -2.84 30.12
CA GLY A 178 -2.20 -2.51 30.57
C GLY A 178 -2.07 -1.00 30.81
N GLN A 179 -1.74 -0.60 32.04
CA GLN A 179 -1.57 0.80 32.42
C GLN A 179 -0.15 1.03 32.90
N ASN A 180 0.50 2.10 32.42
CA ASN A 180 1.83 2.50 32.86
C ASN A 180 1.82 2.78 34.37
N PHE A 181 2.88 2.39 35.10
CA PHE A 181 2.98 2.61 36.55
C PHE A 181 2.92 4.11 36.92
N ALA A 182 3.52 5.00 36.12
CA ALA A 182 3.53 6.46 36.28
C ALA A 182 4.18 7.15 35.05
N ASP A 183 4.31 8.49 35.08
CA ASP A 183 4.94 9.32 34.03
C ASP A 183 6.39 8.91 33.66
N HIS A 184 7.05 8.05 34.46
CA HIS A 184 8.45 7.63 34.28
C HIS A 184 8.60 6.10 34.09
N SER A 185 7.60 5.43 33.52
CA SER A 185 7.64 4.00 33.22
C SER A 185 7.63 3.70 31.72
N THR A 186 8.21 4.61 30.95
CA THR A 186 8.45 4.53 29.51
C THR A 186 9.89 4.94 29.27
N TRP A 187 10.62 4.15 28.51
CA TRP A 187 12.04 4.33 28.27
C TRP A 187 12.39 4.06 26.82
N ASP A 188 13.39 4.80 26.34
CA ASP A 188 13.93 4.72 25.00
C ASP A 188 15.44 5.08 24.99
N GLY A 189 16.05 4.90 23.83
CA GLY A 189 17.36 5.42 23.49
C GLY A 189 18.54 4.48 23.78
N PRO A 190 19.75 4.89 23.37
CA PRO A 190 20.87 3.96 23.21
C PRO A 190 21.55 3.60 24.53
N SER A 191 21.65 2.30 24.79
CA SER A 191 22.45 1.67 25.85
C SER A 191 22.37 2.35 27.24
N ARG A 192 21.16 2.70 27.68
CA ARG A 192 20.91 3.35 28.98
C ARG A 192 20.57 2.33 30.05
N VAL A 193 21.17 2.46 31.23
CA VAL A 193 20.86 1.62 32.40
C VAL A 193 20.04 2.41 33.42
N TYR A 194 18.95 1.80 33.87
CA TYR A 194 17.99 2.36 34.81
C TYR A 194 17.91 1.49 36.07
N SER A 195 17.85 2.14 37.24
CA SER A 195 17.45 1.48 38.48
C SER A 195 15.94 1.56 38.60
N LEU A 196 15.28 0.41 38.67
CA LEU A 196 13.84 0.30 38.83
C LEU A 196 13.46 0.48 40.30
N ASN A 197 12.46 1.32 40.55
CA ASN A 197 11.85 1.51 41.86
C ASN A 197 10.45 2.10 41.66
N HIS A 198 9.47 1.23 41.40
CA HIS A 198 8.12 1.63 41.00
C HIS A 198 7.06 0.94 41.87
N THR A 199 6.03 1.69 42.22
CA THR A 199 4.91 1.19 43.02
C THR A 199 3.61 1.44 42.28
N VAL A 200 2.70 0.46 42.34
CA VAL A 200 1.33 0.57 41.84
C VAL A 200 0.35 -0.01 42.85
N THR A 201 -0.81 0.62 43.00
CA THR A 201 -1.90 0.10 43.81
C THR A 201 -2.87 -0.65 42.90
N LEU A 202 -3.11 -1.92 43.19
CA LEU A 202 -4.05 -2.77 42.45
C LEU A 202 -5.32 -2.99 43.28
N HIS A 203 -6.47 -2.80 42.64
CA HIS A 203 -7.78 -3.04 43.21
C HIS A 203 -8.26 -4.47 42.90
N PRO A 204 -9.26 -5.01 43.63
CA PRO A 204 -9.83 -6.32 43.34
C PRO A 204 -10.26 -6.55 41.89
N GLU A 205 -10.76 -5.50 41.22
CA GLU A 205 -11.13 -5.52 39.80
C GLU A 205 -9.93 -5.60 38.83
N ASP A 206 -8.71 -5.33 39.29
CA ASP A 206 -7.49 -5.39 38.48
C ASP A 206 -6.89 -6.80 38.40
N TYR A 207 -7.30 -7.71 39.29
CA TYR A 207 -6.76 -9.07 39.34
C TYR A 207 -7.23 -9.93 38.18
N VAL A 208 -6.30 -10.68 37.59
CA VAL A 208 -6.63 -11.73 36.62
C VAL A 208 -6.95 -13.00 37.40
N GLY A 209 -8.25 -13.20 37.66
CA GLY A 209 -8.68 -14.21 38.63
C GLY A 209 -8.28 -13.79 40.05
N ASN A 210 -7.26 -14.45 40.61
CA ASN A 210 -6.72 -14.11 41.93
C ASN A 210 -5.29 -13.53 41.86
N GLN A 211 -4.82 -13.15 40.66
CA GLN A 211 -3.42 -12.84 40.43
C GLN A 211 -3.17 -11.36 40.16
N ALA A 212 -2.12 -10.83 40.77
CA ALA A 212 -1.53 -9.55 40.40
C ALA A 212 -0.58 -9.76 39.22
N GLN A 213 -0.62 -8.85 38.24
CA GLN A 213 0.21 -8.93 37.04
C GLN A 213 0.84 -7.59 36.69
N ILE A 214 2.12 -7.63 36.36
CA ILE A 214 2.87 -6.52 35.79
C ILE A 214 3.64 -7.03 34.57
N ARG A 215 3.98 -6.16 33.64
CA ARG A 215 4.69 -6.54 32.42
C ARG A 215 5.71 -5.51 31.99
N PHE A 216 6.80 -6.00 31.42
CA PHE A 216 7.62 -5.24 30.49
C PHE A 216 7.07 -5.45 29.09
N TYR A 217 6.84 -4.35 28.38
CA TYR A 217 6.32 -4.35 27.02
C TYR A 217 7.26 -3.54 26.13
N PHE A 218 7.90 -4.20 25.19
CA PHE A 218 8.70 -3.56 24.15
C PHE A 218 7.87 -3.40 22.87
N PHE A 219 7.94 -2.21 22.30
CA PHE A 219 7.33 -1.83 21.03
C PHE A 219 8.39 -1.19 20.12
N SER A 220 8.48 -1.64 18.87
CA SER A 220 9.20 -0.91 17.82
C SER A 220 8.28 -0.41 16.71
N ASP A 221 8.69 0.68 16.06
CA ASP A 221 8.00 1.24 14.92
C ASP A 221 8.30 0.45 13.61
N VAL A 222 8.04 1.00 12.43
CA VAL A 222 8.18 0.28 11.16
C VAL A 222 9.61 0.22 10.59
N GLY A 223 10.60 0.86 11.21
CA GLY A 223 11.96 0.98 10.67
C GLY A 223 13.05 1.13 11.73
N TRP A 224 14.29 1.30 11.26
CA TRP A 224 15.47 1.62 12.09
C TRP A 224 15.71 0.62 13.23
N SER A 225 15.87 -0.65 12.87
CA SER A 225 16.21 -1.72 13.80
C SER A 225 17.41 -2.54 13.34
N ASP A 226 17.71 -3.61 14.07
CA ASP A 226 18.75 -4.56 13.65
C ASP A 226 18.34 -5.26 12.34
N GLN A 227 17.04 -5.48 12.10
CA GLN A 227 16.53 -6.19 10.92
C GLN A 227 16.85 -5.48 9.59
N ASP A 228 16.83 -4.15 9.57
CA ASP A 228 17.16 -3.37 8.37
C ASP A 228 18.62 -2.88 8.38
N GLY A 229 19.39 -3.24 9.41
CA GLY A 229 20.79 -2.86 9.56
C GLY A 229 21.00 -1.36 9.71
N LEU A 230 19.96 -0.59 10.06
CA LEU A 230 20.04 0.86 10.25
C LEU A 230 20.27 1.23 11.72
N TYR A 231 19.92 0.35 12.67
CA TYR A 231 20.23 0.49 14.09
C TYR A 231 20.85 -0.81 14.64
N ASP A 232 22.08 -0.71 15.15
CA ASP A 232 22.82 -1.81 15.76
C ASP A 232 22.57 -1.80 17.27
N SER A 233 21.77 -2.75 17.75
CA SER A 233 21.47 -2.99 19.16
C SER A 233 22.06 -4.33 19.61
N ASN A 234 21.97 -4.61 20.90
CA ASN A 234 22.22 -5.97 21.42
C ASN A 234 20.97 -6.51 22.12
N GLY A 235 19.81 -6.16 21.58
CA GLY A 235 18.50 -6.41 22.16
C GLY A 235 17.94 -5.19 22.91
N PRO A 236 16.65 -4.88 22.76
CA PRO A 236 16.07 -3.60 23.16
C PRO A 236 15.86 -3.44 24.67
N CYS A 237 15.76 -4.54 25.42
CA CYS A 237 15.49 -4.50 26.84
C CYS A 237 16.17 -5.65 27.58
N TRP A 238 16.93 -5.34 28.61
CA TRP A 238 17.63 -6.28 29.47
C TRP A 238 17.18 -6.06 30.91
N LEU A 239 16.99 -7.13 31.67
CA LEU A 239 16.44 -7.12 33.02
C LEU A 239 17.25 -8.01 33.93
N ASP A 240 17.48 -7.53 35.15
CA ASP A 240 18.27 -8.25 36.15
C ASP A 240 17.95 -7.77 37.58
N ASN A 241 18.16 -8.66 38.55
CA ASN A 241 17.95 -8.46 39.99
C ASN A 241 16.57 -7.89 40.32
N LEU A 242 15.51 -8.47 39.74
CA LEU A 242 14.14 -8.03 39.89
C LEU A 242 13.59 -8.48 41.25
N GLY A 243 13.23 -7.54 42.12
CA GLY A 243 12.55 -7.82 43.38
C GLY A 243 11.11 -7.32 43.34
N VAL A 244 10.14 -8.20 43.57
CA VAL A 244 8.71 -7.86 43.62
C VAL A 244 8.20 -8.04 45.04
N SER A 245 7.56 -7.00 45.60
CA SER A 245 6.93 -7.04 46.91
C SER A 245 5.44 -6.72 46.84
N LEU A 246 4.63 -7.37 47.67
CA LEU A 246 3.21 -7.07 47.88
C LEU A 246 3.01 -6.59 49.32
N ASP A 247 2.45 -5.38 49.49
CA ASP A 247 2.25 -4.72 50.79
C ASP A 247 3.52 -4.69 51.67
N GLY A 248 4.69 -4.61 51.02
CA GLY A 248 6.02 -4.56 51.64
C GLY A 248 6.67 -5.92 51.91
N ASP A 249 5.96 -7.04 51.69
CA ASP A 249 6.54 -8.39 51.77
C ASP A 249 7.14 -8.78 50.41
N LEU A 250 8.44 -9.11 50.38
CA LEU A 250 9.11 -9.60 49.17
C LEU A 250 8.53 -10.98 48.80
N VAL A 251 7.82 -11.05 47.69
CA VAL A 251 7.14 -12.26 47.20
C VAL A 251 7.95 -13.00 46.13
N ASP A 252 8.83 -12.28 45.44
CA ASP A 252 9.69 -12.81 44.38
C ASP A 252 11.01 -12.04 44.30
N TYR A 253 12.08 -12.76 43.99
CA TYR A 253 13.38 -12.19 43.63
C TYR A 253 13.98 -13.02 42.52
N GLU A 254 14.24 -12.39 41.37
CA GLU A 254 14.71 -13.03 40.15
C GLU A 254 16.01 -12.36 39.68
N ASP A 255 17.10 -13.11 39.72
CA ASP A 255 18.42 -12.72 39.20
C ASP A 255 18.86 -13.59 38.02
N PHE A 256 18.04 -14.56 37.58
CA PHE A 256 18.26 -15.43 36.42
C PHE A 256 19.53 -16.30 36.48
N GLU A 257 20.24 -16.35 37.62
CA GLU A 257 21.56 -17.01 37.74
C GLU A 257 21.48 -18.54 37.69
N ASP A 258 20.30 -19.11 37.88
CA ASP A 258 20.04 -20.54 37.69
C ASP A 258 19.59 -20.90 36.25
N ASN A 259 19.55 -19.89 35.37
CA ASN A 259 19.09 -19.99 33.99
C ASN A 259 17.65 -20.50 33.87
N VAL A 260 16.80 -20.11 34.83
CA VAL A 260 15.35 -20.31 34.85
C VAL A 260 14.67 -18.95 35.00
N SER A 261 13.47 -18.83 34.44
CA SER A 261 12.58 -17.67 34.64
C SER A 261 11.32 -18.21 35.29
N ASP A 262 11.16 -17.97 36.59
CA ASP A 262 10.10 -18.62 37.38
C ASP A 262 8.76 -17.91 37.19
N HIS A 263 8.57 -16.74 37.82
CA HIS A 263 7.32 -15.99 37.75
C HIS A 263 7.23 -15.03 36.56
N TRP A 264 8.35 -14.76 35.90
CA TRP A 264 8.42 -13.95 34.70
C TRP A 264 8.28 -14.86 33.47
N GLN A 265 7.22 -14.69 32.71
CA GLN A 265 6.92 -15.53 31.56
C GLN A 265 6.68 -14.65 30.34
N GLU A 266 7.30 -15.02 29.22
CA GLU A 266 7.00 -14.37 27.96
C GLU A 266 5.58 -14.73 27.53
N VAL A 267 4.84 -13.70 27.09
CA VAL A 267 3.51 -13.86 26.51
C VAL A 267 3.54 -13.26 25.12
N MET A 268 3.05 -14.03 24.15
CA MET A 268 2.93 -13.54 22.78
C MET A 268 1.97 -12.34 22.74
N SER A 269 2.35 -11.30 21.99
CA SER A 269 1.41 -10.23 21.68
C SER A 269 0.18 -10.85 21.02
N PRO A 270 -1.04 -10.51 21.46
CA PRO A 270 -2.24 -11.07 20.84
C PRO A 270 -2.47 -10.60 19.41
N GLY A 271 -1.74 -9.56 18.98
CA GLY A 271 -2.12 -8.76 17.81
C GLY A 271 -3.45 -8.05 18.03
N VAL A 272 -3.93 -7.33 17.02
CA VAL A 272 -5.29 -6.77 16.96
C VAL A 272 -6.33 -7.89 16.98
N GLY A 273 -5.98 -9.08 16.48
CA GLY A 273 -6.80 -10.28 16.41
C GLY A 273 -7.04 -10.70 14.96
N ASP A 274 -7.24 -12.00 14.75
CA ASP A 274 -7.64 -12.58 13.48
C ASP A 274 -9.17 -12.77 13.43
N TYR A 275 -9.84 -11.92 12.66
CA TYR A 275 -11.29 -11.89 12.53
C TYR A 275 -11.81 -12.68 11.32
N ALA A 276 -10.94 -13.34 10.56
CA ALA A 276 -11.34 -14.06 9.36
C ALA A 276 -12.23 -15.27 9.71
N GLU A 277 -13.46 -15.30 9.17
CA GLU A 277 -14.42 -16.38 9.37
C GLU A 277 -15.27 -16.58 8.11
N LEU A 278 -15.79 -17.78 7.93
CA LEU A 278 -16.70 -18.10 6.82
C LEU A 278 -18.14 -17.76 7.18
N TYR A 279 -18.77 -16.92 6.36
CA TYR A 279 -20.15 -16.53 6.50
C TYR A 279 -20.96 -16.95 5.27
N GLN A 280 -22.23 -17.25 5.49
CA GLN A 280 -23.22 -17.50 4.45
C GLN A 280 -24.34 -16.47 4.56
N ASP A 281 -25.03 -16.18 3.45
CA ASP A 281 -26.18 -15.26 3.40
C ASP A 281 -25.85 -13.84 3.91
N LEU A 282 -24.63 -13.36 3.59
CA LEU A 282 -24.22 -11.99 3.93
C LEU A 282 -25.11 -10.98 3.20
N GLN A 283 -25.69 -10.06 3.98
CA GLN A 283 -26.61 -9.06 3.46
C GLN A 283 -25.86 -7.98 2.68
N ASP A 284 -26.46 -7.58 1.55
CA ASP A 284 -26.11 -6.39 0.77
C ASP A 284 -27.12 -5.27 1.04
N LEU A 285 -26.66 -4.02 1.00
CA LEU A 285 -27.51 -2.82 0.95
C LEU A 285 -28.42 -2.79 -0.29
N ASP A 286 -28.01 -3.40 -1.41
CA ASP A 286 -28.88 -3.66 -2.56
C ASP A 286 -29.41 -5.11 -2.52
N PRO A 287 -30.68 -5.33 -2.10
CA PRO A 287 -31.25 -6.68 -2.02
C PRO A 287 -31.31 -7.41 -3.37
N CYS A 288 -31.20 -6.69 -4.50
CA CYS A 288 -31.19 -7.29 -5.83
C CYS A 288 -29.81 -7.84 -6.24
N ARG A 289 -28.76 -7.55 -5.47
CA ARG A 289 -27.37 -7.98 -5.72
C ARG A 289 -26.83 -8.91 -4.63
N GLN A 290 -27.71 -9.48 -3.81
CA GLN A 290 -27.31 -10.40 -2.74
C GLN A 290 -26.50 -11.58 -3.28
N ASN A 291 -25.45 -11.93 -2.55
CA ASN A 291 -24.68 -13.14 -2.72
C ASN A 291 -24.95 -14.09 -1.54
N SER A 292 -25.54 -15.25 -1.82
CA SER A 292 -25.88 -16.26 -0.81
C SER A 292 -24.84 -17.39 -0.69
N SER A 293 -23.76 -17.36 -1.48
CA SER A 293 -22.65 -18.30 -1.33
C SER A 293 -21.94 -18.08 0.00
N VAL A 294 -21.07 -19.02 0.36
CA VAL A 294 -20.13 -18.83 1.47
C VAL A 294 -19.04 -17.87 1.05
N GLN A 295 -18.67 -16.96 1.95
CA GLN A 295 -17.69 -15.91 1.71
C GLN A 295 -16.81 -15.76 2.96
N VAL A 296 -15.57 -15.33 2.76
CA VAL A 296 -14.72 -14.92 3.88
C VAL A 296 -15.06 -13.47 4.23
N ALA A 297 -15.29 -13.20 5.51
CA ALA A 297 -15.41 -11.85 6.05
C ALA A 297 -14.60 -11.70 7.33
N PHE A 298 -14.39 -10.46 7.77
CA PHE A 298 -13.54 -10.09 8.89
C PHE A 298 -14.32 -9.37 9.99
N VAL A 299 -15.58 -9.79 10.18
CA VAL A 299 -16.55 -9.09 11.04
C VAL A 299 -16.24 -9.37 12.51
N ASP A 300 -16.08 -8.30 13.28
CA ASP A 300 -15.89 -8.40 14.73
C ASP A 300 -17.24 -8.52 15.44
N ASN A 301 -17.65 -9.76 15.67
CA ASN A 301 -18.84 -10.11 16.43
C ASN A 301 -18.57 -10.42 17.92
N GLY A 302 -17.33 -10.24 18.38
CA GLY A 302 -16.90 -10.58 19.74
C GLY A 302 -16.86 -12.08 20.07
N VAL A 303 -17.07 -12.95 19.08
CA VAL A 303 -17.03 -14.41 19.21
C VAL A 303 -15.80 -14.99 18.51
N VAL A 304 -15.50 -14.56 17.28
CA VAL A 304 -14.31 -15.00 16.51
C VAL A 304 -13.04 -14.64 17.28
N VAL A 305 -12.97 -13.38 17.73
CA VAL A 305 -11.94 -12.90 18.66
C VAL A 305 -12.62 -12.55 20.00
N PRO A 306 -12.59 -13.45 21.00
CA PRO A 306 -13.19 -13.17 22.31
C PRO A 306 -12.48 -12.02 23.03
N GLY A 307 -13.25 -11.18 23.72
CA GLY A 307 -12.74 -10.08 24.55
C GLY A 307 -12.85 -8.69 23.93
N THR A 308 -13.16 -8.59 22.63
CA THR A 308 -13.41 -7.31 21.95
C THR A 308 -14.80 -6.73 22.27
N GLY A 309 -15.75 -7.61 22.58
CA GLY A 309 -17.17 -7.25 22.75
C GLY A 309 -17.93 -7.04 21.43
N GLY A 310 -17.25 -7.16 20.29
CA GLY A 310 -17.79 -6.93 18.95
C GLY A 310 -17.84 -5.44 18.57
N SER A 311 -17.60 -5.15 17.30
CA SER A 311 -17.64 -3.80 16.73
C SER A 311 -19.03 -3.52 16.15
N GLN A 312 -19.78 -2.61 16.78
CA GLN A 312 -21.15 -2.27 16.38
C GLN A 312 -21.17 -1.16 15.32
N CYS A 313 -22.07 -1.29 14.34
CA CYS A 313 -22.36 -0.25 13.37
C CYS A 313 -22.87 1.07 14.02
N ILE A 314 -22.69 2.20 13.33
CA ILE A 314 -23.30 3.49 13.68
C ILE A 314 -24.40 3.83 12.66
N THR A 315 -24.02 4.04 11.40
CA THR A 315 -24.97 4.35 10.31
C THR A 315 -25.29 3.10 9.50
N TRP A 316 -24.26 2.31 9.18
CA TRP A 316 -24.33 1.21 8.22
C TRP A 316 -24.63 -0.14 8.87
N CYS A 317 -25.83 -0.25 9.44
CA CYS A 317 -26.25 -1.42 10.23
C CYS A 317 -26.85 -2.56 9.39
N TYR A 318 -26.04 -3.14 8.52
CA TYR A 318 -26.38 -4.35 7.76
C TYR A 318 -25.29 -5.42 7.97
N GLY A 319 -25.49 -6.62 7.42
CA GLY A 319 -24.58 -7.75 7.65
C GLY A 319 -24.89 -8.51 8.95
N PRO A 320 -24.00 -9.39 9.41
CA PRO A 320 -24.27 -10.29 10.54
C PRO A 320 -24.57 -9.53 11.84
N SER A 321 -25.85 -9.46 12.22
CA SER A 321 -26.32 -8.84 13.48
C SER A 321 -25.93 -7.37 13.69
N GLY A 322 -25.60 -6.63 12.62
CA GLY A 322 -25.16 -5.23 12.70
C GLY A 322 -23.71 -5.04 13.16
N TYR A 323 -22.91 -6.11 13.22
CA TYR A 323 -21.48 -6.02 13.46
C TYR A 323 -20.73 -5.60 12.19
N ILE A 324 -19.62 -4.90 12.38
CA ILE A 324 -18.74 -4.38 11.32
C ILE A 324 -17.34 -5.00 11.45
N VAL A 325 -16.45 -4.72 10.48
CA VAL A 325 -15.02 -5.02 10.66
C VAL A 325 -14.46 -4.18 11.80
N ASN A 326 -13.55 -4.76 12.60
CA ASN A 326 -12.93 -4.03 13.71
C ASN A 326 -12.18 -2.80 13.19
N ASN A 327 -12.53 -1.63 13.72
CA ASN A 327 -11.86 -0.35 13.48
C ASN A 327 -11.58 0.38 14.81
N SER A 328 -11.33 -0.42 15.86
CA SER A 328 -11.05 0.06 17.22
C SER A 328 -9.76 -0.51 17.78
N GLY A 329 -8.96 -1.15 16.92
CA GLY A 329 -7.70 -1.82 17.22
C GLY A 329 -7.79 -3.09 18.06
N GLY A 330 -8.98 -3.68 18.14
CA GLY A 330 -9.19 -5.04 18.64
C GLY A 330 -8.59 -5.30 20.03
N LEU A 331 -7.74 -6.32 20.15
CA LEU A 331 -7.12 -6.70 21.42
C LEU A 331 -5.97 -5.77 21.87
N LEU A 332 -5.40 -4.96 20.96
CA LEU A 332 -4.33 -4.00 21.28
C LEU A 332 -4.87 -2.63 21.68
N GLY A 333 -6.09 -2.28 21.25
CA GLY A 333 -6.74 -1.02 21.54
C GLY A 333 -6.52 0.04 20.44
N PRO A 334 -7.04 1.26 20.63
CA PRO A 334 -7.39 2.19 19.56
C PRO A 334 -6.22 2.77 18.74
N ASP A 335 -4.99 2.61 19.21
CA ASP A 335 -3.78 3.06 18.49
C ASP A 335 -3.22 1.99 17.53
N SER A 336 -3.92 0.85 17.40
CA SER A 336 -3.56 -0.24 16.50
C SER A 336 -4.64 -0.43 15.44
N HIS A 337 -4.24 -0.94 14.27
CA HIS A 337 -5.11 -1.04 13.11
C HIS A 337 -5.17 -2.49 12.61
N ILE A 338 -6.36 -2.99 12.30
CA ILE A 338 -6.52 -4.37 11.83
C ILE A 338 -5.73 -4.61 10.53
N GLN A 339 -5.02 -5.74 10.48
CA GLN A 339 -4.34 -6.23 9.29
C GLN A 339 -4.49 -7.75 9.21
N ASN A 340 -5.59 -8.23 8.63
CA ASN A 340 -5.85 -9.66 8.51
C ASN A 340 -5.78 -10.11 7.06
N GLY A 341 -5.19 -11.28 6.83
CA GLY A 341 -5.09 -11.89 5.51
C GLY A 341 -5.67 -13.29 5.49
N ILE A 342 -6.03 -13.74 4.29
CA ILE A 342 -6.22 -15.16 3.98
C ILE A 342 -5.22 -15.58 2.92
N ILE A 343 -4.56 -16.71 3.15
CA ILE A 343 -3.48 -17.24 2.31
C ILE A 343 -3.93 -18.57 1.72
N SER A 344 -3.79 -18.71 0.40
CA SER A 344 -4.08 -19.96 -0.29
C SER A 344 -3.10 -21.07 0.13
N PRO A 345 -3.48 -22.36 0.00
CA PRO A 345 -2.47 -23.43 -0.03
C PRO A 345 -1.36 -23.12 -1.06
N PRO A 346 -0.15 -23.66 -0.90
CA PRO A 346 0.82 -23.72 -1.98
C PRO A 346 0.24 -24.42 -3.20
N LEU A 347 0.35 -23.79 -4.36
CA LEU A 347 -0.18 -24.30 -5.62
C LEU A 347 0.97 -24.58 -6.59
N GLU A 348 0.97 -25.77 -7.18
CA GLU A 348 1.90 -26.11 -8.26
C GLU A 348 1.62 -25.25 -9.50
N TRP A 349 2.68 -24.75 -10.14
CA TRP A 349 2.58 -23.97 -11.35
C TRP A 349 2.42 -24.86 -12.59
N GLN A 350 1.60 -24.41 -13.53
CA GLN A 350 1.38 -25.12 -14.79
C GLN A 350 2.56 -24.93 -15.75
N THR A 351 3.15 -26.03 -16.22
CA THR A 351 4.23 -26.00 -17.22
C THR A 351 3.77 -25.31 -18.51
N ASN A 352 4.65 -24.53 -19.13
CA ASN A 352 4.43 -23.73 -20.36
C ASN A 352 3.49 -22.53 -20.21
N CYS A 353 3.14 -22.12 -18.99
CA CYS A 353 2.44 -20.86 -18.76
C CYS A 353 3.42 -19.81 -18.21
N ASP A 354 3.53 -18.67 -18.89
CA ASP A 354 4.42 -17.56 -18.53
C ASP A 354 3.65 -16.33 -18.03
N ALA A 355 2.33 -16.30 -18.16
CA ALA A 355 1.46 -15.21 -17.71
C ALA A 355 0.29 -15.72 -16.87
N ALA A 356 -0.28 -14.81 -16.07
CA ALA A 356 -1.42 -15.11 -15.23
C ALA A 356 -2.28 -13.91 -14.85
N GLN A 357 -3.54 -14.20 -14.56
CA GLN A 357 -4.51 -13.25 -14.05
C GLN A 357 -5.17 -13.78 -12.78
N LEU A 358 -5.14 -12.98 -11.71
CA LEU A 358 -5.94 -13.20 -10.50
C LEU A 358 -7.31 -12.54 -10.68
N ILE A 359 -8.37 -13.23 -10.29
CA ILE A 359 -9.73 -12.67 -10.25
C ILE A 359 -10.40 -13.15 -8.97
N PHE A 360 -10.93 -12.23 -8.16
CA PHE A 360 -11.73 -12.58 -6.99
C PHE A 360 -13.00 -11.74 -6.92
N GLY A 361 -14.05 -12.30 -6.33
CA GLY A 361 -15.24 -11.57 -5.94
C GLY A 361 -14.96 -10.79 -4.66
N VAL A 362 -15.37 -9.53 -4.64
CA VAL A 362 -15.27 -8.67 -3.45
C VAL A 362 -16.56 -7.86 -3.29
N TYR A 363 -17.10 -7.86 -2.08
CA TYR A 363 -18.03 -6.80 -1.65
C TYR A 363 -17.25 -5.67 -1.02
N MET A 364 -17.45 -4.44 -1.49
CA MET A 364 -16.80 -3.26 -0.94
C MET A 364 -17.86 -2.32 -0.38
N HIS A 365 -17.54 -1.59 0.69
CA HIS A 365 -18.31 -0.44 1.11
C HIS A 365 -17.46 0.44 2.05
N GLU A 366 -16.58 1.24 1.45
CA GLU A 366 -15.81 2.28 2.12
C GLU A 366 -15.98 3.60 1.35
N PRO A 367 -16.79 4.54 1.88
CA PRO A 367 -17.10 5.79 1.19
C PRO A 367 -16.01 6.87 1.30
N MET A 368 -14.89 6.62 2.00
CA MET A 368 -13.75 7.52 2.20
C MET A 368 -14.14 8.91 2.73
N THR A 369 -15.09 8.94 3.67
CA THR A 369 -15.50 10.16 4.36
C THR A 369 -14.74 10.33 5.67
N ALA A 370 -14.67 11.53 6.21
CA ALA A 370 -14.01 11.77 7.51
C ALA A 370 -14.59 10.95 8.68
N SER A 371 -15.83 10.46 8.57
CA SER A 371 -16.47 9.58 9.56
C SER A 371 -16.28 8.08 9.30
N SER A 372 -15.81 7.70 8.12
CA SER A 372 -15.63 6.31 7.72
C SER A 372 -14.64 5.56 8.60
N GLY A 373 -14.81 4.24 8.70
CA GLY A 373 -13.87 3.33 9.36
C GLY A 373 -12.50 3.21 8.70
N GLY A 374 -12.34 3.60 7.43
CA GLY A 374 -11.05 3.58 6.75
C GLY A 374 -10.58 2.17 6.38
N ILE A 375 -11.52 1.26 6.11
CA ILE A 375 -11.23 -0.15 5.82
C ILE A 375 -11.00 -0.31 4.31
N MET A 376 -9.88 -0.94 3.97
CA MET A 376 -9.45 -1.18 2.59
C MET A 376 -9.09 -2.64 2.41
N TYR A 377 -8.90 -3.04 1.15
CA TYR A 377 -8.41 -4.37 0.84
C TYR A 377 -7.25 -4.37 -0.14
N GLU A 378 -6.46 -5.43 -0.07
CA GLU A 378 -5.27 -5.63 -0.88
C GLU A 378 -5.22 -7.07 -1.40
N TRP A 379 -4.41 -7.27 -2.42
CA TRP A 379 -4.05 -8.58 -2.94
C TRP A 379 -2.53 -8.71 -2.92
N TYR A 380 -2.02 -9.92 -2.74
CA TYR A 380 -0.60 -10.24 -2.84
C TYR A 380 -0.41 -11.58 -3.53
N VAL A 381 0.74 -11.74 -4.17
CA VAL A 381 1.22 -13.02 -4.70
C VAL A 381 2.68 -13.24 -4.32
N ARG A 382 3.06 -14.51 -4.23
CA ARG A 382 4.47 -14.93 -4.14
C ARG A 382 4.68 -16.20 -4.94
N SER A 383 5.91 -16.43 -5.37
CA SER A 383 6.27 -17.60 -6.16
C SER A 383 7.73 -17.99 -5.96
N VAL A 384 8.05 -19.25 -6.23
CA VAL A 384 9.43 -19.77 -6.18
C VAL A 384 9.79 -20.61 -7.40
N THR A 385 11.06 -20.59 -7.77
CA THR A 385 11.64 -21.31 -8.91
C THR A 385 12.35 -22.62 -8.54
N THR A 386 12.46 -22.94 -7.24
CA THR A 386 13.30 -24.03 -6.72
C THR A 386 12.74 -25.43 -6.94
N GLY A 387 11.44 -25.55 -7.18
CA GLY A 387 10.72 -26.83 -7.24
C GLY A 387 10.28 -27.38 -5.88
N ASP A 388 10.55 -26.68 -4.78
CA ASP A 388 10.05 -27.03 -3.45
C ASP A 388 9.01 -26.00 -2.97
N ALA A 389 7.82 -26.46 -2.62
CA ALA A 389 6.75 -25.61 -2.11
C ALA A 389 7.09 -24.99 -0.74
N ALA A 390 7.98 -25.62 0.06
CA ALA A 390 8.37 -25.11 1.37
C ALA A 390 9.13 -23.78 1.28
N ASP A 391 9.84 -23.54 0.18
CA ASP A 391 10.61 -22.30 -0.02
C ASP A 391 9.69 -21.06 -0.14
N LEU A 392 8.38 -21.25 -0.40
CA LEU A 392 7.41 -20.16 -0.37
C LEU A 392 7.35 -19.47 1.00
N GLU A 393 7.64 -20.18 2.10
CA GLU A 393 7.61 -19.60 3.45
C GLU A 393 8.57 -18.42 3.59
N ALA A 394 9.74 -18.49 2.93
CA ALA A 394 10.75 -17.44 2.92
C ALA A 394 10.64 -16.47 1.71
N ALA A 395 9.77 -16.77 0.74
CA ALA A 395 9.58 -15.93 -0.43
C ALA A 395 8.82 -14.64 -0.09
N ALA A 396 9.29 -13.52 -0.62
CA ALA A 396 8.66 -12.22 -0.43
C ALA A 396 7.28 -12.17 -1.08
N TRP A 397 6.33 -11.53 -0.38
CA TRP A 397 5.04 -11.15 -0.95
C TRP A 397 5.20 -9.92 -1.84
N THR A 398 4.51 -9.91 -2.97
CA THR A 398 4.53 -8.82 -3.95
C THR A 398 3.11 -8.42 -4.33
N ASN A 399 2.90 -7.14 -4.62
CA ASN A 399 1.65 -6.57 -5.10
C ASN A 399 1.91 -5.27 -5.89
N ASP A 400 0.84 -4.62 -6.35
CA ASP A 400 0.87 -3.31 -7.01
C ASP A 400 0.96 -2.12 -6.05
N THR A 401 1.23 -2.36 -4.77
CA THR A 401 1.24 -1.33 -3.72
C THR A 401 -0.03 -0.48 -3.72
N THR A 402 -1.19 -1.05 -4.06
CA THR A 402 -2.45 -0.31 -4.12
C THR A 402 -3.43 -0.84 -3.09
N VAL A 403 -4.03 0.08 -2.34
CA VAL A 403 -5.16 -0.19 -1.45
C VAL A 403 -6.46 0.10 -2.19
N TRP A 404 -7.38 -0.85 -2.11
CA TRP A 404 -8.63 -0.81 -2.86
C TRP A 404 -9.84 -0.61 -1.95
N TYR A 405 -10.79 0.17 -2.44
CA TYR A 405 -12.04 0.48 -1.74
C TYR A 405 -13.16 0.75 -2.75
N GLY A 406 -14.37 1.09 -2.28
CA GLY A 406 -15.43 1.48 -3.20
C GLY A 406 -16.83 1.59 -2.60
N PRO A 407 -17.82 1.96 -3.43
CA PRO A 407 -19.22 2.04 -3.03
C PRO A 407 -19.78 0.64 -2.69
N PRO A 408 -20.95 0.55 -2.04
CA PRO A 408 -21.60 -0.73 -1.69
C PRO A 408 -21.95 -1.55 -2.94
N VAL A 409 -21.06 -2.45 -3.33
CA VAL A 409 -21.25 -3.30 -4.52
C VAL A 409 -20.42 -4.58 -4.46
N TYR A 410 -21.01 -5.68 -4.93
CA TYR A 410 -20.28 -6.87 -5.35
C TYR A 410 -19.63 -6.66 -6.71
N ALA A 411 -18.32 -6.83 -6.78
CA ALA A 411 -17.55 -6.74 -8.00
C ALA A 411 -16.62 -7.95 -8.16
N ASN A 412 -16.27 -8.27 -9.41
CA ASN A 412 -15.11 -9.11 -9.67
C ASN A 412 -13.92 -8.17 -9.86
N HIS A 413 -12.84 -8.40 -9.12
CA HIS A 413 -11.60 -7.65 -9.25
C HIS A 413 -10.57 -8.45 -10.05
N PRO A 414 -10.33 -8.10 -11.33
CA PRO A 414 -9.28 -8.69 -12.13
C PRO A 414 -7.94 -7.98 -11.95
N VAL A 415 -6.88 -8.74 -11.72
CA VAL A 415 -5.50 -8.26 -11.58
C VAL A 415 -4.60 -9.06 -12.52
N ASP A 416 -3.84 -8.37 -13.37
CA ASP A 416 -2.74 -9.01 -14.10
C ASP A 416 -1.55 -9.17 -13.16
N ILE A 417 -1.23 -10.42 -12.80
CA ILE A 417 -0.17 -10.72 -11.83
C ILE A 417 1.13 -11.15 -12.52
N THR A 418 1.19 -11.05 -13.86
CA THR A 418 2.26 -11.64 -14.67
C THR A 418 3.65 -11.10 -14.31
N THR A 419 3.77 -9.80 -14.08
CA THR A 419 5.03 -9.12 -13.72
C THR A 419 5.43 -9.28 -12.26
N TYR A 420 4.53 -9.79 -11.41
CA TYR A 420 4.75 -9.98 -9.97
C TYR A 420 5.21 -11.39 -9.59
N LEU A 421 5.41 -12.25 -10.59
CA LEU A 421 5.80 -13.64 -10.38
C LEU A 421 7.19 -13.92 -10.97
N GLU A 422 7.97 -14.76 -10.31
CA GLU A 422 9.31 -15.15 -10.77
C GLU A 422 9.23 -15.81 -12.17
N PRO A 423 10.10 -15.43 -13.13
CA PRO A 423 10.25 -16.17 -14.38
C PRO A 423 10.70 -17.61 -14.11
N GLY A 424 9.97 -18.60 -14.63
CA GLY A 424 10.26 -20.02 -14.41
C GLY A 424 9.76 -20.60 -13.09
N ARG A 425 8.87 -19.89 -12.40
CA ARG A 425 8.18 -20.34 -11.19
C ARG A 425 7.62 -21.76 -11.31
N THR A 426 7.71 -22.46 -10.18
CA THR A 426 7.29 -23.86 -9.99
C THR A 426 6.14 -23.97 -9.00
N HIS A 427 6.06 -23.04 -8.05
CA HIS A 427 4.98 -22.95 -7.06
C HIS A 427 4.60 -21.50 -6.84
N PHE A 428 3.36 -21.26 -6.40
CA PHE A 428 2.85 -19.93 -6.11
C PHE A 428 1.78 -19.94 -5.00
N GLN A 429 1.53 -18.76 -4.40
CA GLN A 429 0.42 -18.53 -3.48
C GLN A 429 -0.23 -17.17 -3.73
N VAL A 430 -1.49 -17.05 -3.31
CA VAL A 430 -2.27 -15.81 -3.28
C VAL A 430 -2.58 -15.46 -1.84
N GLN A 431 -2.57 -14.17 -1.53
CA GLN A 431 -3.14 -13.64 -0.30
C GLN A 431 -4.13 -12.51 -0.63
N LEU A 432 -5.26 -12.49 0.08
CA LEU A 432 -6.20 -11.36 0.09
C LEU A 432 -6.21 -10.80 1.51
N ARG A 433 -6.08 -9.48 1.65
CA ARG A 433 -5.91 -8.82 2.95
C ARG A 433 -6.93 -7.70 3.15
N VAL A 434 -7.33 -7.53 4.40
CA VAL A 434 -8.08 -6.38 4.92
C VAL A 434 -7.15 -5.55 5.76
N TRP A 435 -7.18 -4.24 5.53
CA TRP A 435 -6.35 -3.29 6.26
C TRP A 435 -7.16 -2.04 6.61
N GLU A 436 -7.17 -1.68 7.89
CA GLU A 436 -7.57 -0.35 8.33
C GLU A 436 -6.44 0.65 8.01
N ALA A 437 -6.49 1.20 6.80
CA ALA A 437 -5.45 2.07 6.24
C ALA A 437 -5.91 3.54 6.13
N GLY A 438 -7.14 3.86 6.53
CA GLY A 438 -7.73 5.19 6.35
C GLY A 438 -6.91 6.33 6.96
N TRP A 439 -6.18 6.07 8.05
CA TRP A 439 -5.33 7.07 8.70
C TRP A 439 -4.24 7.63 7.77
N LEU A 440 -3.76 6.86 6.78
CA LEU A 440 -2.83 7.33 5.74
C LEU A 440 -3.44 8.45 4.89
N PHE A 441 -4.77 8.46 4.78
CA PHE A 441 -5.55 9.37 3.94
C PHE A 441 -6.37 10.39 4.78
N ASN A 442 -6.02 10.57 6.06
CA ASN A 442 -6.77 11.39 7.03
C ASN A 442 -8.24 10.96 7.23
N VAL A 443 -8.52 9.65 7.09
CA VAL A 443 -9.80 9.02 7.38
C VAL A 443 -9.66 8.19 8.66
N THR A 444 -10.05 8.77 9.80
CA THR A 444 -9.88 8.16 11.13
C THR A 444 -11.21 8.05 11.89
N GLY A 445 -12.31 7.90 11.16
CA GLY A 445 -13.64 7.81 11.75
C GLY A 445 -13.96 6.41 12.24
N SER A 446 -15.09 6.27 12.95
CA SER A 446 -15.52 4.99 13.53
C SER A 446 -16.76 4.41 12.85
N ASP A 447 -17.35 5.09 11.86
CA ASP A 447 -18.56 4.63 11.14
C ASP A 447 -18.16 3.63 10.04
N GLY A 448 -17.79 2.42 10.47
CA GLY A 448 -17.38 1.33 9.60
C GLY A 448 -18.57 0.55 9.03
N THR A 449 -18.26 -0.43 8.20
CA THR A 449 -19.23 -1.35 7.59
C THR A 449 -18.69 -2.80 7.69
N PRO A 450 -19.50 -3.84 7.44
CA PRO A 450 -19.02 -5.22 7.55
C PRO A 450 -18.09 -5.68 6.42
N HIS A 451 -17.83 -4.83 5.41
CA HIS A 451 -16.94 -5.14 4.29
C HIS A 451 -15.46 -5.24 4.71
N PRO A 452 -14.58 -5.85 3.89
CA PRO A 452 -14.86 -6.54 2.64
C PRO A 452 -15.28 -7.99 2.84
N TYR A 453 -15.98 -8.53 1.84
CA TYR A 453 -16.27 -9.96 1.74
C TYR A 453 -15.56 -10.53 0.52
N PHE A 454 -14.78 -11.59 0.68
CA PHE A 454 -14.09 -12.25 -0.44
C PHE A 454 -14.74 -13.58 -0.80
N ASP A 455 -14.81 -13.84 -2.11
CA ASP A 455 -15.32 -15.09 -2.68
C ASP A 455 -14.76 -15.34 -4.08
N ASN A 456 -14.98 -16.52 -4.66
CA ASN A 456 -14.74 -16.85 -6.07
C ASN A 456 -13.32 -16.52 -6.57
N VAL A 457 -12.31 -16.79 -5.75
CA VAL A 457 -10.90 -16.59 -6.08
C VAL A 457 -10.49 -17.53 -7.19
N ARG A 458 -9.91 -16.96 -8.26
CA ARG A 458 -9.51 -17.66 -9.47
C ARG A 458 -8.14 -17.17 -9.92
N VAL A 459 -7.30 -18.10 -10.35
CA VAL A 459 -6.06 -17.77 -11.07
C VAL A 459 -6.09 -18.49 -12.39
N LEU A 460 -6.03 -17.70 -13.45
CA LEU A 460 -5.96 -18.16 -14.82
C LEU A 460 -4.52 -18.04 -15.29
N THR A 461 -3.97 -19.10 -15.86
CA THR A 461 -2.62 -19.10 -16.44
C THR A 461 -2.65 -19.45 -17.90
N TYR A 462 -1.71 -18.88 -18.65
CA TYR A 462 -1.63 -19.05 -20.09
C TYR A 462 -0.18 -18.86 -20.59
N PRO A 463 0.17 -19.46 -21.73
CA PRO A 463 1.44 -19.17 -22.42
C PRO A 463 1.53 -17.68 -22.79
N PHE A 464 2.75 -17.14 -22.82
CA PHE A 464 2.99 -15.75 -23.22
C PHE A 464 4.22 -15.65 -24.12
N ALA A 465 4.12 -14.87 -25.20
CA ALA A 465 5.08 -14.92 -26.31
C ALA A 465 6.03 -13.70 -26.38
N GLY A 466 6.25 -13.02 -25.25
CA GLY A 466 7.07 -11.80 -25.19
C GLY A 466 7.37 -11.39 -23.74
N PRO A 467 8.04 -10.23 -23.53
CA PRO A 467 8.11 -9.64 -22.20
C PRO A 467 6.73 -9.14 -21.79
N ALA A 468 6.39 -9.25 -20.50
CA ALA A 468 5.18 -8.66 -19.96
C ALA A 468 5.39 -7.16 -19.70
N MET A 469 4.37 -6.36 -19.96
CA MET A 469 4.41 -4.91 -19.68
C MET A 469 3.24 -4.52 -18.78
N LEU A 470 3.53 -3.72 -17.77
CA LEU A 470 2.55 -3.17 -16.82
C LEU A 470 2.76 -1.66 -16.69
N TYR A 471 1.65 -0.94 -16.53
CA TYR A 471 1.65 0.47 -16.18
C TYR A 471 0.52 0.77 -15.20
N ASP A 472 0.69 1.84 -14.42
CA ASP A 472 -0.38 2.52 -13.73
C ASP A 472 -0.69 3.83 -14.48
N PRO A 473 -1.97 4.18 -14.73
CA PRO A 473 -2.34 5.44 -15.36
C PRO A 473 -1.77 6.72 -14.68
N LEU A 474 -1.35 6.65 -13.41
CA LEU A 474 -0.66 7.73 -12.71
C LEU A 474 0.75 8.01 -13.24
N PHE A 475 1.41 7.01 -13.82
CA PHE A 475 2.81 7.07 -14.23
C PHE A 475 2.99 7.27 -15.73
N ILE A 476 1.91 7.59 -16.44
CA ILE A 476 1.92 7.90 -17.87
C ILE A 476 1.39 9.32 -18.12
N ALA A 477 1.52 9.81 -19.35
CA ALA A 477 1.27 11.19 -19.71
C ALA A 477 -0.15 11.65 -19.38
N GLN A 478 -0.26 12.87 -18.87
CA GLN A 478 -1.51 13.55 -18.59
C GLN A 478 -1.74 14.65 -19.63
N ASP A 479 -3.00 14.94 -19.98
CA ASP A 479 -3.32 16.16 -20.74
C ASP A 479 -2.78 17.39 -19.98
N ASP A 480 -2.15 18.33 -20.68
CA ASP A 480 -1.45 19.45 -20.01
C ASP A 480 -1.52 20.78 -20.78
N PHE A 481 -1.02 21.84 -20.15
CA PHE A 481 -1.16 23.24 -20.51
C PHE A 481 0.21 23.93 -20.66
N PRO A 482 0.29 25.12 -21.30
CA PRO A 482 1.55 25.89 -21.35
C PRO A 482 2.16 26.10 -19.97
N ASP A 483 3.45 25.76 -19.83
CA ASP A 483 4.22 25.90 -18.58
C ASP A 483 4.24 27.35 -18.06
N LEU A 484 4.13 28.32 -18.97
CA LEU A 484 4.00 29.73 -18.65
C LEU A 484 2.75 30.05 -17.80
N GLY A 485 1.75 29.16 -17.83
CA GLY A 485 0.45 29.35 -17.18
C GLY A 485 -0.44 30.39 -17.85
N ASP A 486 -0.11 30.84 -19.07
CA ASP A 486 -0.88 31.75 -19.92
C ASP A 486 -0.40 31.62 -21.38
N PHE A 487 -1.05 32.30 -22.32
CA PHE A 487 -0.64 32.39 -23.71
C PHE A 487 0.25 33.61 -23.99
N ASP A 488 1.42 33.37 -24.56
CA ASP A 488 2.19 34.38 -25.27
C ASP A 488 1.90 34.35 -26.78
N PHE A 489 0.95 35.18 -27.21
CA PHE A 489 0.62 35.35 -28.63
C PHE A 489 1.71 36.07 -29.44
N SER A 490 2.68 36.69 -28.78
CA SER A 490 3.78 37.44 -29.41
C SER A 490 5.04 36.59 -29.62
N ASN A 491 5.25 35.62 -28.73
CA ASN A 491 6.33 34.66 -28.77
C ASN A 491 5.76 33.24 -28.64
N LEU A 492 5.35 32.67 -29.77
CA LEU A 492 4.72 31.36 -29.80
C LEU A 492 5.59 30.23 -29.22
N ALA A 493 6.93 30.39 -29.25
CA ALA A 493 7.86 29.42 -28.68
C ALA A 493 7.75 29.31 -27.14
N ALA A 494 7.26 30.37 -26.47
CA ALA A 494 7.09 30.37 -25.01
C ALA A 494 5.87 29.54 -24.55
N ASN A 495 4.99 29.13 -25.46
CA ASN A 495 3.81 28.32 -25.14
C ASN A 495 4.12 26.81 -25.13
N SER A 496 5.35 26.41 -24.80
CA SER A 496 5.70 24.99 -24.71
C SER A 496 4.90 24.33 -23.58
N ILE A 497 4.51 23.08 -23.82
CA ILE A 497 3.80 22.22 -22.88
C ILE A 497 4.75 21.10 -22.49
N ARG A 498 4.79 20.76 -21.21
CA ARG A 498 5.57 19.64 -20.68
C ARG A 498 4.86 18.31 -20.95
N PHE A 499 5.62 17.25 -21.15
CA PHE A 499 5.08 15.90 -21.37
C PHE A 499 5.13 15.09 -20.08
N ASP A 500 4.42 15.59 -19.08
CA ASP A 500 4.51 15.11 -17.70
C ASP A 500 3.59 13.92 -17.42
N MET A 501 4.03 13.01 -16.54
CA MET A 501 3.17 11.97 -15.99
C MET A 501 2.04 12.56 -15.13
N ALA A 502 0.95 11.80 -14.93
CA ALA A 502 -0.20 12.26 -14.16
C ALA A 502 0.10 12.57 -12.68
N ARG A 503 0.92 11.76 -12.01
CA ARG A 503 1.18 11.89 -10.57
C ARG A 503 1.87 13.21 -10.19
N ASN A 504 1.38 13.82 -9.11
CA ASN A 504 2.10 14.84 -8.35
C ASN A 504 3.26 14.21 -7.55
N ILE A 505 4.48 14.70 -7.73
CA ILE A 505 5.67 14.26 -7.00
C ILE A 505 6.08 15.24 -5.88
N SER A 506 5.34 16.34 -5.71
CA SER A 506 5.59 17.27 -4.63
C SER A 506 5.10 16.69 -3.30
N PRO A 507 5.92 16.73 -2.22
CA PRO A 507 5.47 16.36 -0.89
C PRO A 507 4.27 17.20 -0.46
N ALA A 508 3.31 16.58 0.23
CA ALA A 508 2.07 17.24 0.68
C ALA A 508 2.34 18.52 1.50
N ALA A 509 3.42 18.53 2.29
CA ALA A 509 3.84 19.69 3.10
C ALA A 509 4.19 20.94 2.27
N ALA A 510 4.51 20.78 0.98
CA ALA A 510 4.84 21.91 0.11
C ALA A 510 3.59 22.66 -0.40
N LEU A 511 2.39 22.08 -0.26
CA LEU A 511 1.11 22.67 -0.67
C LEU A 511 1.11 23.18 -2.12
N ARG A 512 1.76 22.43 -3.01
CA ARG A 512 1.80 22.66 -4.45
C ARG A 512 1.72 21.33 -5.20
N ASN A 513 1.38 21.41 -6.48
CA ASN A 513 1.42 20.28 -7.39
C ASN A 513 2.61 20.46 -8.32
N ASP A 514 3.55 19.52 -8.25
CA ASP A 514 4.64 19.39 -9.21
C ASP A 514 4.40 18.06 -9.94
N PRO A 515 3.85 18.08 -11.16
CA PRO A 515 3.78 16.88 -11.97
C PRO A 515 5.16 16.23 -12.13
N GLY A 516 5.20 14.91 -12.08
CA GLY A 516 6.41 14.18 -12.43
C GLY A 516 6.74 14.32 -13.90
N ASP A 517 8.02 14.47 -14.20
CA ASP A 517 8.54 14.70 -15.55
C ASP A 517 8.41 13.45 -16.41
N SER A 518 9.27 12.45 -16.18
CA SER A 518 9.27 11.22 -16.98
C SER A 518 8.12 10.28 -16.64
N LEU A 519 7.57 9.65 -17.69
CA LEU A 519 6.68 8.50 -17.59
C LEU A 519 7.49 7.26 -17.23
N PHE A 520 6.85 6.23 -16.66
CA PHE A 520 7.47 4.91 -16.59
C PHE A 520 6.50 3.74 -16.77
N VAL A 521 7.04 2.63 -17.28
CA VAL A 521 6.37 1.33 -17.34
C VAL A 521 7.33 0.22 -16.90
N ASP A 522 6.76 -0.85 -16.33
CA ASP A 522 7.51 -2.04 -15.95
C ASP A 522 7.49 -3.03 -17.11
N VAL A 523 8.66 -3.54 -17.52
CA VAL A 523 8.86 -4.47 -18.64
C VAL A 523 9.69 -5.66 -18.16
N VAL A 524 9.02 -6.80 -17.95
CA VAL A 524 9.63 -7.99 -17.35
C VAL A 524 9.77 -9.11 -18.39
N PRO A 525 10.97 -9.68 -18.61
CA PRO A 525 11.17 -10.86 -19.44
C PRO A 525 10.65 -12.13 -18.73
N VAL A 526 9.33 -12.35 -18.77
CA VAL A 526 8.65 -13.38 -17.97
C VAL A 526 8.88 -14.82 -18.44
N ARG A 527 9.33 -15.00 -19.70
CA ARG A 527 9.68 -16.32 -20.24
C ARG A 527 10.96 -16.81 -19.57
N ALA A 528 10.93 -18.00 -18.98
CA ALA A 528 12.05 -18.52 -18.20
C ALA A 528 13.38 -18.54 -18.99
N GLY A 529 14.38 -17.79 -18.51
CA GLY A 529 15.70 -17.69 -19.15
C GLY A 529 15.79 -16.72 -20.34
N SER A 530 14.73 -15.97 -20.64
CA SER A 530 14.75 -14.87 -21.61
C SER A 530 15.45 -13.62 -21.04
N ASN A 531 15.81 -12.69 -21.92
CA ASN A 531 16.38 -11.39 -21.58
C ASN A 531 15.89 -10.35 -22.59
N LEU A 532 15.91 -9.07 -22.22
CA LEU A 532 15.62 -7.98 -23.16
C LEU A 532 16.85 -7.75 -24.07
N PRO A 533 16.78 -8.02 -25.40
CA PRO A 533 17.91 -7.83 -26.30
C PRO A 533 18.18 -6.35 -26.60
N GLN A 534 17.21 -5.48 -26.30
CA GLN A 534 17.30 -4.02 -26.40
C GLN A 534 16.38 -3.39 -25.34
N LEU A 535 16.59 -2.10 -25.08
CA LEU A 535 15.70 -1.34 -24.19
C LEU A 535 14.33 -1.16 -24.85
N PRO A 536 13.24 -1.12 -24.07
CA PRO A 536 11.90 -0.83 -24.60
C PRO A 536 11.82 0.55 -25.27
N GLU A 537 10.85 0.73 -26.16
CA GLU A 537 10.65 1.99 -26.90
C GLU A 537 9.24 2.56 -26.68
N MET A 538 9.11 3.88 -26.61
CA MET A 538 7.83 4.59 -26.72
C MET A 538 7.70 5.16 -28.13
N VAL A 539 6.77 4.61 -28.89
CA VAL A 539 6.46 5.03 -30.26
C VAL A 539 5.42 6.12 -30.24
N VAL A 540 5.70 7.22 -30.92
CA VAL A 540 4.91 8.45 -30.87
C VAL A 540 4.37 8.82 -32.24
N ARG A 541 3.10 9.18 -32.28
CA ARG A 541 2.44 9.83 -33.41
C ARG A 541 1.68 11.05 -32.92
N MET A 542 2.01 12.22 -33.46
CA MET A 542 1.41 13.48 -33.05
C MET A 542 0.71 14.17 -34.23
N LYS A 543 -0.51 14.65 -34.00
CA LYS A 543 -1.15 15.68 -34.81
C LYS A 543 -0.63 17.04 -34.33
N ALA A 544 0.30 17.62 -35.06
CA ALA A 544 0.87 18.92 -34.76
C ALA A 544 -0.09 20.06 -35.17
N ASN A 545 -0.26 21.03 -34.30
CA ASN A 545 -0.90 22.30 -34.58
C ASN A 545 0.03 23.18 -35.45
N PRO A 546 -0.39 23.53 -36.69
CA PRO A 546 0.44 24.31 -37.61
C PRO A 546 0.74 25.74 -37.15
N VAL A 547 -0.01 26.27 -36.17
CA VAL A 547 0.28 27.59 -35.58
C VAL A 547 1.72 27.64 -35.04
N PHE A 548 2.25 26.50 -34.58
CA PHE A 548 3.55 26.40 -33.94
C PHE A 548 4.66 25.85 -34.86
N ASP A 549 4.38 25.52 -36.12
CA ASP A 549 5.36 24.90 -37.04
C ASP A 549 6.64 25.76 -37.22
N ALA A 550 6.50 27.09 -37.18
CA ALA A 550 7.64 28.00 -37.34
C ALA A 550 8.58 28.04 -36.13
N VAL A 551 8.12 27.57 -34.97
CA VAL A 551 8.88 27.57 -33.70
C VAL A 551 9.20 26.16 -33.18
N ARG A 552 8.62 25.13 -33.79
CA ARG A 552 8.78 23.73 -33.37
C ARG A 552 10.18 23.19 -33.68
N VAL A 553 10.74 22.48 -32.71
CA VAL A 553 12.02 21.78 -32.80
C VAL A 553 11.77 20.29 -32.67
N LEU A 554 12.12 19.51 -33.69
CA LEU A 554 11.96 18.06 -33.65
C LEU A 554 13.12 17.41 -32.89
N PRO A 555 12.86 16.50 -31.93
CA PRO A 555 13.90 15.71 -31.30
C PRO A 555 14.54 14.72 -32.28
N ALA A 556 15.69 14.18 -31.91
CA ALA A 556 16.37 13.17 -32.70
C ALA A 556 15.46 11.94 -32.90
N GLY A 557 15.44 11.37 -34.10
CA GLY A 557 14.57 10.23 -34.44
C GLY A 557 13.15 10.60 -34.88
N PHE A 558 12.78 11.88 -34.81
CA PHE A 558 11.45 12.35 -35.23
C PHE A 558 11.46 12.97 -36.62
N SER A 559 10.33 12.83 -37.32
CA SER A 559 10.11 13.42 -38.64
C SER A 559 8.71 14.00 -38.74
N GLN A 560 8.55 15.05 -39.54
CA GLN A 560 7.28 15.72 -39.79
C GLN A 560 6.89 15.59 -41.27
N SER A 561 5.64 15.18 -41.53
CA SER A 561 5.02 15.14 -42.85
C SER A 561 3.66 15.82 -42.79
N GLY A 562 3.57 17.03 -43.35
CA GLY A 562 2.42 17.90 -43.12
C GLY A 562 2.26 18.19 -41.63
N ASN A 563 1.06 17.99 -41.11
CA ASN A 563 0.74 18.20 -39.69
C ASN A 563 0.98 16.94 -38.84
N ILE A 564 1.62 15.90 -39.38
CA ILE A 564 1.83 14.65 -38.66
C ILE A 564 3.31 14.51 -38.32
N ILE A 565 3.60 14.31 -37.04
CA ILE A 565 4.92 13.99 -36.54
C ILE A 565 4.93 12.52 -36.09
N THR A 566 5.99 11.80 -36.43
CA THR A 566 6.22 10.42 -36.00
C THR A 566 7.68 10.23 -35.57
N GLY A 567 7.88 9.46 -34.53
CA GLY A 567 9.19 9.09 -34.01
C GLY A 567 9.06 8.07 -32.88
N ALA A 568 10.18 7.71 -32.27
CA ALA A 568 10.21 6.88 -31.09
C ALA A 568 11.34 7.36 -30.17
N VAL A 569 11.17 7.13 -28.87
CA VAL A 569 12.20 7.34 -27.86
C VAL A 569 12.50 6.00 -27.18
N VAL A 570 13.78 5.75 -26.93
CA VAL A 570 14.24 4.56 -26.21
C VAL A 570 14.12 4.84 -24.72
N GLY A 571 13.58 3.89 -23.95
CA GLY A 571 13.46 4.01 -22.50
C GLY A 571 14.81 4.04 -21.80
N ASP A 572 14.88 4.75 -20.67
CA ASP A 572 16.06 4.79 -19.80
C ASP A 572 15.84 4.01 -18.49
N SER A 573 16.91 3.65 -17.80
CA SER A 573 16.84 2.93 -16.54
C SER A 573 16.27 3.80 -15.41
N THR A 574 15.54 3.17 -14.48
CA THR A 574 15.00 3.86 -13.30
C THR A 574 15.87 3.64 -12.07
N TYR A 575 16.09 4.70 -11.29
CA TYR A 575 16.85 4.63 -10.05
C TYR A 575 15.99 5.14 -8.89
N ALA A 576 16.04 4.43 -7.77
CA ALA A 576 15.47 4.90 -6.52
C ALA A 576 16.24 6.13 -6.00
N ALA A 577 15.67 6.85 -5.02
CA ALA A 577 16.34 7.99 -4.39
C ALA A 577 17.70 7.61 -3.78
N SER A 578 17.87 6.35 -3.34
CA SER A 578 19.13 5.78 -2.86
C SER A 578 20.19 5.55 -3.96
N GLY A 579 19.85 5.76 -5.23
CA GLY A 579 20.69 5.49 -6.39
C GLY A 579 20.71 4.02 -6.81
N LEU A 580 19.93 3.14 -6.18
CA LEU A 580 19.80 1.75 -6.59
C LEU A 580 18.93 1.64 -7.84
N LEU A 581 19.33 0.77 -8.77
CA LEU A 581 18.54 0.43 -9.95
C LEU A 581 17.21 -0.21 -9.50
N VAL A 582 16.10 0.34 -9.97
CA VAL A 582 14.79 -0.33 -9.92
C VAL A 582 14.74 -1.23 -11.16
N ALA A 583 14.98 -2.53 -10.94
CA ALA A 583 15.02 -3.50 -12.02
C ALA A 583 13.70 -3.49 -12.82
N ASP A 584 13.81 -3.75 -14.12
CA ASP A 584 12.68 -3.90 -15.05
C ASP A 584 11.77 -2.65 -15.23
N ARG A 585 12.08 -1.51 -14.59
CA ARG A 585 11.35 -0.24 -14.77
C ARG A 585 12.07 0.71 -15.71
N TYR A 586 11.35 1.22 -16.71
CA TYR A 586 11.91 2.08 -17.75
C TYR A 586 11.22 3.43 -17.83
N ASN A 587 12.00 4.51 -17.87
CA ASN A 587 11.53 5.89 -17.99
C ASN A 587 11.47 6.34 -19.44
N PHE A 588 10.47 7.15 -19.79
CA PHE A 588 10.29 7.72 -21.13
C PHE A 588 9.94 9.20 -21.01
N ASP A 589 10.44 9.98 -21.97
CA ASP A 589 10.25 11.41 -21.96
C ASP A 589 10.27 12.01 -23.38
N LEU A 590 9.65 13.18 -23.53
CA LEU A 590 9.69 14.02 -24.72
C LEU A 590 10.15 15.42 -24.31
N PRO A 591 10.75 16.22 -25.22
CA PRO A 591 11.28 17.52 -24.81
C PRO A 591 10.20 18.45 -24.22
N ASP A 592 10.42 18.88 -22.98
CA ASP A 592 9.60 19.87 -22.25
C ASP A 592 9.44 21.22 -22.97
N THR A 593 10.41 21.56 -23.82
CA THR A 593 10.46 22.84 -24.50
C THR A 593 10.68 22.66 -25.98
N GLY A 594 9.96 23.46 -26.77
CA GLY A 594 10.16 23.53 -28.21
C GLY A 594 9.45 22.43 -29.01
N PHE A 595 8.91 21.38 -28.38
CA PHE A 595 8.33 20.24 -29.07
C PHE A 595 6.80 20.14 -29.00
N PHE A 596 6.19 20.20 -27.82
CA PHE A 596 4.75 20.01 -27.61
C PHE A 596 4.05 21.35 -27.28
N TYR A 597 2.89 21.60 -27.91
CA TYR A 597 2.23 22.91 -27.92
C TYR A 597 0.68 22.81 -27.88
N PRO A 598 0.00 23.92 -27.54
CA PRO A 598 -1.46 24.04 -27.60
C PRO A 598 -2.08 23.54 -28.92
N GLY A 599 -3.08 22.65 -28.84
CA GLY A 599 -3.78 22.03 -29.97
C GLY A 599 -3.06 20.84 -30.59
N ASP A 600 -1.89 20.46 -30.09
CA ASP A 600 -1.26 19.19 -30.44
C ASP A 600 -2.01 18.03 -29.79
N VAL A 601 -2.06 16.89 -30.48
CA VAL A 601 -2.60 15.63 -29.93
C VAL A 601 -1.58 14.54 -30.18
N ILE A 602 -1.06 13.97 -29.09
CA ILE A 602 -0.09 12.87 -29.09
C ILE A 602 -0.82 11.57 -28.81
N HIS A 603 -0.70 10.61 -29.71
CA HIS A 603 -0.94 9.19 -29.44
C HIS A 603 0.42 8.51 -29.24
N TYR A 604 0.57 7.66 -28.23
CA TYR A 604 1.82 6.94 -27.99
C TYR A 604 1.55 5.52 -27.48
N TYR A 605 2.41 4.56 -27.83
CA TYR A 605 2.38 3.22 -27.25
C TYR A 605 3.80 2.77 -26.91
N PHE A 606 3.93 1.78 -26.03
CA PHE A 606 5.20 1.16 -25.69
C PHE A 606 5.35 -0.18 -26.41
N GLU A 607 6.57 -0.49 -26.86
CA GLU A 607 6.92 -1.79 -27.41
C GLU A 607 8.22 -2.33 -26.80
N ALA A 608 8.27 -3.65 -26.62
CA ALA A 608 9.41 -4.33 -26.03
C ALA A 608 9.59 -5.73 -26.61
N TRP A 609 10.81 -6.23 -26.52
CA TRP A 609 11.19 -7.55 -27.01
C TRP A 609 11.93 -8.31 -25.94
N ASP A 610 11.81 -9.62 -25.97
CA ASP A 610 12.66 -10.53 -25.20
C ASP A 610 13.22 -11.63 -26.12
N ASN A 611 14.35 -12.20 -25.73
CA ASN A 611 15.05 -13.21 -26.51
C ASN A 611 15.22 -14.49 -25.70
N LEU A 612 14.46 -15.52 -26.06
CA LEU A 612 14.59 -16.86 -25.50
C LEU A 612 15.36 -17.75 -26.47
N ALA A 613 16.69 -17.83 -26.30
CA ALA A 613 17.56 -18.69 -27.10
C ALA A 613 17.41 -18.52 -28.64
N GLY A 614 17.16 -17.30 -29.10
CA GLY A 614 16.95 -16.94 -30.51
C GLY A 614 15.48 -16.79 -30.91
N ASP A 615 14.54 -17.17 -30.04
CA ASP A 615 13.12 -16.89 -30.21
C ASP A 615 12.78 -15.50 -29.67
N ILE A 616 12.59 -14.54 -30.60
CA ILE A 616 12.31 -13.15 -30.26
C ILE A 616 10.81 -12.97 -30.05
N GLY A 617 10.44 -12.68 -28.82
CA GLY A 617 9.10 -12.25 -28.47
C GLY A 617 8.96 -10.74 -28.64
N HIS A 618 7.76 -10.28 -28.91
CA HIS A 618 7.44 -8.86 -29.09
C HIS A 618 6.11 -8.56 -28.42
N THR A 619 6.04 -7.50 -27.63
CA THR A 619 4.85 -7.07 -26.91
C THR A 619 4.62 -5.59 -27.17
N VAL A 620 3.34 -5.18 -27.28
CA VAL A 620 2.92 -3.79 -27.36
C VAL A 620 1.93 -3.43 -26.24
N LEU A 621 1.99 -2.19 -25.77
CA LEU A 621 1.14 -1.62 -24.71
C LEU A 621 0.68 -0.20 -25.13
N PRO A 622 -0.61 0.06 -25.39
CA PRO A 622 -1.72 -0.88 -25.30
C PRO A 622 -1.65 -1.96 -26.38
N GLY A 623 -2.19 -3.13 -26.07
CA GLY A 623 -2.22 -4.30 -26.92
C GLY A 623 -3.09 -4.15 -28.17
N ASP A 624 -4.07 -3.23 -28.14
CA ASP A 624 -4.84 -2.82 -29.30
C ASP A 624 -4.39 -1.43 -29.75
N THR A 625 -3.67 -1.39 -30.86
CA THR A 625 -3.24 -0.15 -31.52
C THR A 625 -4.21 0.31 -32.60
N THR A 626 -5.43 -0.26 -32.67
CA THR A 626 -6.49 0.24 -33.54
C THR A 626 -6.77 1.71 -33.20
N GLY A 627 -6.95 2.55 -34.22
CA GLY A 627 -7.13 3.99 -34.01
C GLY A 627 -5.83 4.77 -33.70
N PHE A 628 -4.69 4.13 -33.40
CA PHE A 628 -3.42 4.83 -33.16
C PHE A 628 -3.10 5.84 -34.28
N ALA A 629 -3.29 5.42 -35.54
CA ALA A 629 -2.99 6.26 -36.70
C ALA A 629 -4.04 7.35 -37.01
N SER A 630 -5.26 7.26 -36.45
CA SER A 630 -6.39 8.12 -36.82
C SER A 630 -6.26 9.53 -36.25
N LEU A 631 -5.69 9.67 -35.05
CA LEU A 631 -5.60 10.94 -34.30
C LEU A 631 -6.97 11.62 -34.14
N THR A 632 -8.02 10.81 -34.12
CA THR A 632 -9.39 11.22 -33.82
C THR A 632 -9.81 10.55 -32.53
N HIS A 633 -10.39 11.32 -31.63
CA HIS A 633 -10.90 10.76 -30.38
C HIS A 633 -12.32 10.21 -30.56
N ASP A 634 -12.40 8.99 -31.08
CA ASP A 634 -13.62 8.22 -31.27
C ASP A 634 -13.69 6.97 -30.39
N LEU A 635 -12.86 6.93 -29.34
CA LEU A 635 -12.70 5.82 -28.40
C LEU A 635 -12.22 4.51 -29.05
N HIS A 636 -11.73 4.53 -30.30
CA HIS A 636 -11.07 3.39 -30.91
C HIS A 636 -9.64 3.17 -30.37
N TYR A 637 -8.98 4.23 -29.91
CA TYR A 637 -7.68 4.15 -29.26
C TYR A 637 -7.84 4.49 -27.76
N PRO A 638 -7.18 3.76 -26.84
CA PRO A 638 -7.38 3.97 -25.40
C PRO A 638 -6.99 5.38 -24.95
N SER A 639 -7.91 6.06 -24.23
CA SER A 639 -7.74 7.44 -23.77
C SER A 639 -6.49 7.67 -22.91
N ASP A 640 -6.10 6.66 -22.12
CA ASP A 640 -4.89 6.69 -21.27
C ASP A 640 -3.61 6.96 -22.08
N PHE A 641 -3.59 6.62 -23.37
CA PHE A 641 -2.43 6.76 -24.26
C PHE A 641 -2.56 7.95 -25.23
N ILE A 642 -3.42 8.91 -24.88
CA ILE A 642 -3.65 10.15 -25.62
C ILE A 642 -3.33 11.32 -24.70
N CYS A 643 -2.38 12.16 -25.12
CA CYS A 643 -2.04 13.40 -24.42
C CYS A 643 -2.35 14.60 -25.33
N ARG A 644 -3.14 15.55 -24.82
CA ARG A 644 -3.57 16.77 -25.51
C ARG A 644 -2.83 17.97 -24.94
N GLY A 645 -2.35 18.82 -25.83
CA GLY A 645 -1.84 20.13 -25.48
C GLY A 645 -3.00 21.13 -25.42
N LEU A 646 -3.31 21.66 -24.25
CA LEU A 646 -4.52 22.43 -24.01
C LEU A 646 -4.27 23.89 -23.60
N PRO A 647 -5.25 24.79 -23.81
CA PRO A 647 -6.39 24.59 -24.71
C PRO A 647 -5.95 24.67 -26.17
N SER A 648 -6.72 24.09 -27.09
CA SER A 648 -6.42 24.17 -28.52
C SER A 648 -6.34 25.62 -29.00
N LEU A 649 -5.40 25.95 -29.89
CA LEU A 649 -5.23 27.30 -30.40
C LEU A 649 -5.31 27.37 -31.93
N ASN A 650 -6.39 27.93 -32.48
CA ASN A 650 -6.60 27.95 -33.93
C ASN A 650 -5.86 29.10 -34.65
N ALA A 651 -5.43 30.13 -33.92
CA ALA A 651 -4.62 31.23 -34.45
C ALA A 651 -3.76 31.88 -33.35
N ALA A 652 -2.70 32.59 -33.74
CA ALA A 652 -1.89 33.40 -32.81
C ALA A 652 -2.60 34.70 -32.39
N SER A 653 -3.84 34.60 -31.92
CA SER A 653 -4.65 35.71 -31.46
C SER A 653 -5.56 35.31 -30.29
N PRO A 654 -5.78 36.20 -29.31
CA PRO A 654 -6.70 35.95 -28.22
C PRO A 654 -8.10 35.54 -28.68
N GLY A 655 -8.69 34.54 -28.02
CA GLY A 655 -10.05 34.06 -28.29
C GLY A 655 -10.17 33.12 -29.49
N SER A 656 -9.06 32.60 -30.00
CA SER A 656 -9.06 31.58 -31.06
C SER A 656 -9.12 30.14 -30.53
N GLN A 657 -9.13 29.97 -29.21
CA GLN A 657 -9.38 28.69 -28.55
C GLN A 657 -10.87 28.31 -28.54
N PRO A 658 -11.21 27.02 -28.39
CA PRO A 658 -12.58 26.59 -28.13
C PRO A 658 -13.20 27.27 -26.91
N ASN A 659 -14.53 27.47 -26.93
CA ASN A 659 -15.24 28.13 -25.82
C ASN A 659 -15.74 27.15 -24.75
N ILE A 660 -15.53 25.85 -24.95
CA ILE A 660 -16.02 24.79 -24.08
C ILE A 660 -14.84 23.89 -23.73
N LEU A 661 -14.61 23.66 -22.44
CA LEU A 661 -13.75 22.59 -21.96
C LEU A 661 -14.64 21.52 -21.32
N PHE A 662 -14.60 20.31 -21.87
CA PHE A 662 -15.22 19.15 -21.28
C PHE A 662 -14.19 18.44 -20.39
N TRP A 663 -14.37 18.53 -19.08
CA TRP A 663 -13.54 17.81 -18.12
C TRP A 663 -14.12 16.41 -17.91
N ASN A 664 -13.37 15.39 -18.34
CA ASN A 664 -13.65 14.00 -17.98
C ASN A 664 -12.84 13.62 -16.72
N ASP A 665 -13.45 13.81 -15.55
CA ASP A 665 -12.93 13.39 -14.24
C ASP A 665 -13.37 11.96 -13.85
N PHE A 666 -13.99 11.23 -14.78
CA PHE A 666 -14.42 9.84 -14.57
C PHE A 666 -13.62 8.83 -15.42
N ALA A 667 -12.73 9.34 -16.27
CA ALA A 667 -11.81 8.57 -17.12
C ALA A 667 -12.53 7.46 -17.92
N ASN A 668 -11.89 6.31 -18.09
CA ASN A 668 -12.35 5.13 -18.82
C ASN A 668 -13.32 4.22 -18.04
N ARG A 669 -13.98 4.72 -16.99
CA ARG A 669 -14.85 3.93 -16.10
C ARG A 669 -16.30 3.76 -16.59
N GLY A 670 -16.57 4.14 -17.83
CA GLY A 670 -17.88 4.08 -18.48
C GLY A 670 -18.58 5.44 -18.54
N GLY A 671 -19.61 5.57 -19.38
CA GLY A 671 -20.34 6.84 -19.58
C GLY A 671 -19.69 7.79 -20.60
N GLU A 672 -18.44 7.54 -20.98
CA GLU A 672 -17.72 8.33 -21.99
C GLU A 672 -18.46 8.35 -23.33
N ASN A 673 -18.80 7.17 -23.87
CA ASN A 673 -19.47 7.02 -25.16
C ASN A 673 -20.71 7.92 -25.30
N GLU A 674 -21.49 8.07 -24.24
CA GLU A 674 -22.68 8.89 -24.18
C GLU A 674 -22.36 10.38 -24.39
N TRP A 675 -21.32 10.89 -23.74
CA TRP A 675 -20.88 12.28 -23.89
C TRP A 675 -20.27 12.54 -25.27
N TYR A 676 -19.35 11.68 -25.73
CA TYR A 676 -18.75 11.81 -27.07
C TYR A 676 -19.82 11.75 -28.16
N TYR A 677 -20.79 10.84 -28.02
CA TYR A 677 -21.93 10.75 -28.94
C TYR A 677 -22.78 12.02 -28.90
N ALA A 678 -23.09 12.54 -27.70
CA ALA A 678 -23.92 13.73 -27.55
C ALA A 678 -23.26 14.98 -28.17
N LEU A 679 -21.97 15.20 -27.92
CA LEU A 679 -21.21 16.31 -28.50
C LEU A 679 -21.17 16.22 -30.03
N LYS A 680 -20.89 15.03 -30.56
CA LYS A 680 -20.91 14.76 -32.01
C LYS A 680 -22.31 14.93 -32.62
N ALA A 681 -23.36 14.48 -31.94
CA ALA A 681 -24.75 14.63 -32.39
C ALA A 681 -25.21 16.09 -32.37
N ALA A 682 -24.65 16.92 -31.49
CA ALA A 682 -24.82 18.37 -31.50
C ALA A 682 -24.05 19.07 -32.64
N GLY A 683 -23.23 18.33 -33.39
CA GLY A 683 -22.42 18.86 -34.49
C GLY A 683 -21.16 19.59 -34.04
N LEU A 684 -20.75 19.41 -32.78
CA LEU A 684 -19.54 20.00 -32.23
C LEU A 684 -18.30 19.21 -32.64
N ILE A 685 -17.19 19.92 -32.83
CA ILE A 685 -15.90 19.38 -33.27
C ILE A 685 -14.83 19.65 -32.20
N GLU A 686 -14.15 18.61 -31.75
CA GLU A 686 -13.02 18.72 -30.80
C GLU A 686 -11.87 19.57 -31.39
N GLY A 687 -11.27 20.42 -30.56
CA GLY A 687 -10.24 21.40 -30.92
C GLY A 687 -10.76 22.64 -31.65
N VAL A 688 -12.06 22.68 -31.98
CA VAL A 688 -12.70 23.83 -32.66
C VAL A 688 -13.81 24.41 -31.79
N ASP A 689 -14.80 23.59 -31.44
CA ASP A 689 -15.96 24.02 -30.65
C ASP A 689 -15.78 23.71 -29.16
N TYR A 690 -15.09 22.62 -28.85
CA TYR A 690 -14.75 22.22 -27.49
C TYR A 690 -13.37 21.53 -27.42
N ASP A 691 -12.75 21.55 -26.25
CA ASP A 691 -11.62 20.70 -25.89
C ASP A 691 -12.03 19.68 -24.83
N ILE A 692 -11.21 18.64 -24.66
CA ILE A 692 -11.36 17.65 -23.59
C ILE A 692 -10.13 17.68 -22.72
N TYR A 693 -10.33 17.66 -21.40
CA TYR A 693 -9.32 17.34 -20.42
C TYR A 693 -9.67 15.98 -19.80
N TYR A 694 -8.88 14.95 -20.12
CA TYR A 694 -9.05 13.60 -19.59
C TYR A 694 -8.15 13.40 -18.36
N THR A 695 -8.72 13.17 -17.18
CA THR A 695 -7.93 12.90 -15.97
C THR A 695 -7.61 11.40 -15.89
N ASN A 696 -6.34 11.02 -16.00
CA ASN A 696 -5.92 9.64 -15.69
C ASN A 696 -6.18 9.31 -14.22
N ALA A 697 -6.50 8.07 -13.84
CA ALA A 697 -6.64 7.66 -12.43
C ALA A 697 -7.35 8.66 -11.47
N PRO A 698 -8.55 9.19 -11.80
CA PRO A 698 -9.10 10.36 -11.09
C PRO A 698 -9.52 10.08 -9.64
N ASP A 699 -9.64 8.82 -9.24
CA ASP A 699 -9.90 8.39 -7.86
C ASP A 699 -8.68 8.44 -6.96
N ALA A 700 -7.48 8.44 -7.52
CA ALA A 700 -6.25 8.43 -6.73
C ALA A 700 -6.03 9.77 -6.00
N GLY A 701 -6.62 10.86 -6.48
CA GLY A 701 -6.50 12.18 -5.82
C GLY A 701 -5.11 12.80 -5.89
N GLU A 702 -4.23 12.31 -6.76
CA GLU A 702 -2.80 12.63 -6.84
C GLU A 702 -2.49 13.95 -7.57
N GLY A 703 -3.32 14.97 -7.38
CA GLY A 703 -3.08 16.34 -7.88
C GLY A 703 -3.21 16.52 -9.40
N ASN A 704 -3.73 15.53 -10.11
CA ASN A 704 -3.78 15.47 -11.57
C ASN A 704 -5.12 15.90 -12.18
N GLY A 705 -6.04 16.40 -11.36
CA GLY A 705 -7.25 17.06 -11.85
C GLY A 705 -6.97 18.44 -12.43
N LEU A 706 -8.00 19.05 -13.03
CA LEU A 706 -7.86 20.32 -13.76
C LEU A 706 -7.22 21.44 -12.93
N GLY A 707 -7.57 21.56 -11.65
CA GLY A 707 -7.02 22.58 -10.76
C GLY A 707 -5.54 22.40 -10.41
N GLY A 708 -4.96 21.22 -10.70
CA GLY A 708 -3.54 20.95 -10.53
C GLY A 708 -2.70 21.15 -11.79
N ARG A 709 -3.33 21.32 -12.95
CA ARG A 709 -2.64 21.49 -14.26
C ARG A 709 -2.90 22.84 -14.91
N ALA A 710 -4.10 23.38 -14.78
CA ALA A 710 -4.50 24.62 -15.43
C ALA A 710 -4.42 25.82 -14.48
N THR A 711 -4.12 27.00 -15.04
CA THR A 711 -4.30 28.28 -14.35
C THR A 711 -5.64 28.91 -14.72
N SER A 712 -6.09 29.87 -13.90
CA SER A 712 -7.29 30.66 -14.22
C SER A 712 -7.12 31.60 -15.42
N ALA A 713 -5.93 31.75 -15.98
CA ALA A 713 -5.71 32.57 -17.18
C ALA A 713 -5.97 31.78 -18.46
N LEU A 714 -5.78 30.46 -18.41
CA LEU A 714 -5.99 29.53 -19.52
C LEU A 714 -7.44 28.99 -19.60
N LEU A 715 -8.18 29.05 -18.48
CA LEU A 715 -9.60 28.71 -18.37
C LEU A 715 -10.49 29.95 -18.52
#